data_AF-A0AAU3VVN4-F1
#
_entry.id   AF-A0AAU3VVN4-F1
#
_cell.length_a   1.000
_cell.length_b   1.000
_cell.length_c   1.000
_cell.angle_alpha   90.00
_cell.angle_beta   90.00
_cell.angle_gamma   90.00
#
_symmetry.space_group_name_H-M   'P 1'
#
loop_
_entity.id
_entity.type
_entity.pdbx_description
1 polymer ?
#
loop_
_entity_poly.entity_id
_entity_poly.type
_entity_poly.pdbx_seq_one_letter_code
_entity_poly.pdbx_strand_id
1 'polypeptide(L)'
;MRYRFALPRRTAGALAVCVTVAGLLSTPALAAPPARDGTTEVTASRKATPPPPPTGSTASAADRPAVQGRPLTAAQLPPLAPTPSRARPSAETGTKTTPKAASCTPADFAGRTGPALVAFVKASTTGCVNTLFAVTGTDARDIFREAQMVTLAKAFTREAQRYRGDNSSQVWQLVLFLRAGYYVQFNNPSDVGPYSATLAGATTRGLDAFFANRHSRDVTAANGDVLGEVVILTDSADQQARYLKVYRRLLNGYDSSYDAIGSMLAAVNDVYTPLWRGNWNTDYVNAVAADPGIVRTLHTFALGHLDLLGTDRAYLDSNAGMNLARYVEHTALQATVRPLTKDLLNASELTGPTAGLWIAVATQADYYDHLNCSYYDVCDLTGRLTRAALPITHTCDATHTVRTQALTSDELDAVCANLLGQDPYFDNLVKDDGPIPGQYVSTLQLVVFASRADYQTYAGAIFGVSTDNGGITLTGDPSDPANQPVAIMYQKNVDDGFTARIWNLNHEYTHFLDARYDMKGDFAQQTSVPDVWWIEGLAEYVSYGYRGITDEQAVTEAGKHTYRLSTLFQNTYANSDVTRTYPWGYLAARYMFEQHPTDIQRMLARFRVGDYAGGYAVYSSDIATRYDADFDQWLTACAAGACSTPGRAGLRAASAHAWTP
;
A
#
# COMPACT_ATOMS: atom_id res chain seq x y z
N MET A 1 -67.40 31.81 -42.35
CA MET A 1 -67.58 33.21 -41.92
C MET A 1 -66.27 33.70 -41.32
N ARG A 2 -65.71 34.79 -41.88
CA ARG A 2 -64.92 35.89 -41.25
C ARG A 2 -63.78 35.49 -40.27
N TYR A 3 -62.49 35.76 -40.47
CA TYR A 3 -61.79 36.87 -41.13
C TYR A 3 -60.47 36.42 -41.80
N ARG A 4 -60.09 37.16 -42.85
CA ARG A 4 -58.84 37.09 -43.64
C ARG A 4 -58.02 38.39 -43.44
N PHE A 5 -56.77 38.34 -43.93
CA PHE A 5 -55.88 39.41 -44.47
C PHE A 5 -54.73 39.88 -43.55
N ALA A 6 -53.49 40.12 -44.00
CA ALA A 6 -52.74 40.08 -45.28
C ALA A 6 -51.21 39.96 -44.94
N LEU A 7 -50.31 39.23 -45.65
CA LEU A 7 -49.60 39.49 -46.92
C LEU A 7 -49.07 40.96 -47.09
N PRO A 8 -48.03 41.25 -47.91
CA PRO A 8 -46.64 40.72 -47.99
C PRO A 8 -45.62 41.79 -48.52
N ARG A 9 -44.38 41.38 -48.87
CA ARG A 9 -43.71 41.67 -50.17
C ARG A 9 -42.36 40.93 -50.19
N ARG A 10 -42.19 39.86 -50.98
CA ARG A 10 -41.88 39.79 -52.43
C ARG A 10 -40.49 40.38 -52.76
N THR A 11 -39.60 39.84 -53.59
CA THR A 11 -39.51 38.70 -54.53
C THR A 11 -38.11 38.86 -55.18
N ALA A 12 -37.32 37.83 -55.48
CA ALA A 12 -37.17 37.14 -56.78
C ALA A 12 -35.66 36.75 -56.85
N GLY A 13 -35.17 35.63 -57.38
CA GLY A 13 -35.73 34.58 -58.22
C GLY A 13 -35.06 34.57 -59.61
N ALA A 14 -34.25 33.54 -59.90
CA ALA A 14 -33.89 32.99 -61.23
C ALA A 14 -33.07 31.69 -61.00
N LEU A 15 -33.41 30.43 -61.37
CA LEU A 15 -33.78 29.75 -62.65
C LEU A 15 -32.66 29.86 -63.72
N ALA A 16 -32.19 28.84 -64.45
CA ALA A 16 -32.71 27.54 -64.96
C ALA A 16 -31.50 26.61 -65.35
N VAL A 17 -31.47 25.26 -65.20
CA VAL A 17 -32.04 24.12 -65.99
C VAL A 17 -31.48 24.05 -67.45
N CYS A 18 -30.86 22.97 -67.98
CA CYS A 18 -31.41 21.62 -68.24
C CYS A 18 -30.39 20.59 -68.88
N VAL A 19 -30.84 19.31 -69.01
CA VAL A 19 -30.50 18.23 -70.00
C VAL A 19 -29.23 17.37 -69.71
N THR A 20 -29.13 16.01 -69.71
CA THR A 20 -30.01 14.85 -70.03
C THR A 20 -29.41 13.47 -69.63
N VAL A 21 -30.29 12.45 -69.52
CA VAL A 21 -30.18 11.00 -69.91
C VAL A 21 -29.59 9.95 -68.93
N ALA A 22 -30.23 8.77 -68.99
CA ALA A 22 -30.30 7.63 -68.08
C ALA A 22 -29.19 6.56 -68.22
N GLY A 23 -29.02 5.74 -67.17
CA GLY A 23 -28.33 4.46 -67.20
C GLY A 23 -28.22 3.80 -65.81
N LEU A 24 -28.84 2.63 -65.66
CA LEU A 24 -28.97 1.83 -64.43
C LEU A 24 -27.64 1.25 -63.93
N LEU A 25 -27.48 1.09 -62.61
CA LEU A 25 -27.20 -0.18 -61.91
C LEU A 25 -27.27 0.01 -60.38
N SER A 26 -28.05 -0.86 -59.74
CA SER A 26 -28.46 -0.81 -58.34
C SER A 26 -27.53 -1.64 -57.43
N THR A 27 -27.12 -1.09 -56.29
CA THR A 27 -26.81 -1.85 -55.06
C THR A 27 -27.32 -1.06 -53.85
N PRO A 28 -27.98 -1.69 -52.84
CA PRO A 28 -28.58 -0.93 -51.75
C PRO A 28 -27.58 -0.70 -50.61
N ALA A 29 -27.31 0.57 -50.29
CA ALA A 29 -26.82 0.96 -48.97
C ALA A 29 -28.05 1.14 -48.06
N LEU A 30 -28.19 0.28 -47.05
CA LEU A 30 -29.22 0.40 -46.03
C LEU A 30 -28.91 1.60 -45.13
N ALA A 31 -29.92 2.46 -45.02
CA ALA A 31 -29.93 3.70 -44.28
C ALA A 31 -29.73 3.49 -42.77
N ALA A 32 -29.00 4.42 -42.15
CA ALA A 32 -28.93 4.59 -40.71
C ALA A 32 -30.32 4.92 -40.12
N PRO A 33 -30.76 4.26 -39.03
CA PRO A 33 -31.91 4.70 -38.25
C PRO A 33 -31.54 5.79 -37.24
N PRO A 34 -32.52 6.62 -36.83
CA PRO A 34 -32.32 7.97 -36.32
C PRO A 34 -32.06 8.06 -34.82
N ALA A 35 -31.48 9.20 -34.42
CA ALA A 35 -31.33 9.64 -33.05
C ALA A 35 -32.67 9.58 -32.29
N ARG A 36 -32.64 9.04 -31.06
CA ARG A 36 -33.75 9.07 -30.13
C ARG A 36 -33.38 9.85 -28.88
N ASP A 37 -34.36 10.64 -28.47
CA ASP A 37 -34.37 11.61 -27.39
C ASP A 37 -33.84 11.09 -26.05
N GLY A 38 -33.14 11.99 -25.36
CA GLY A 38 -32.62 11.78 -24.03
C GLY A 38 -33.73 11.54 -23.02
N THR A 39 -33.77 10.33 -22.48
CA THR A 39 -34.22 10.11 -21.10
C THR A 39 -33.06 10.48 -20.20
N THR A 40 -33.24 11.51 -19.37
CA THR A 40 -32.34 11.84 -18.26
C THR A 40 -32.25 10.65 -17.32
N GLU A 41 -31.24 9.79 -17.55
CA GLU A 41 -30.72 8.92 -16.51
C GLU A 41 -30.24 9.82 -15.38
N VAL A 42 -30.86 9.64 -14.22
CA VAL A 42 -30.31 10.11 -12.95
C VAL A 42 -29.06 9.27 -12.71
N THR A 43 -27.97 9.64 -13.39
CA THR A 43 -26.61 9.30 -13.00
C THR A 43 -26.36 10.07 -11.73
N ALA A 44 -26.67 9.45 -10.59
CA ALA A 44 -26.15 9.87 -9.31
C ALA A 44 -24.63 9.96 -9.47
N SER A 45 -24.14 11.19 -9.56
CA SER A 45 -22.74 11.53 -9.76
C SER A 45 -21.93 10.98 -8.58
N ARG A 46 -21.40 9.76 -8.72
CA ARG A 46 -20.31 9.27 -7.88
C ARG A 46 -19.03 9.79 -8.51
N LYS A 47 -18.30 10.69 -7.82
CA LYS A 47 -16.93 11.04 -8.19
C LYS A 47 -16.17 9.73 -8.41
N ALA A 48 -15.75 9.45 -9.65
CA ALA A 48 -14.98 8.24 -9.93
C ALA A 48 -13.67 8.33 -9.13
N THR A 49 -13.52 7.44 -8.14
CA THR A 49 -12.25 7.30 -7.41
C THR A 49 -11.16 7.02 -8.45
N PRO A 50 -10.08 7.84 -8.49
CA PRO A 50 -9.01 7.62 -9.46
C PRO A 50 -8.42 6.21 -9.30
N PRO A 51 -7.91 5.61 -10.39
CA PRO A 51 -7.32 4.28 -10.30
C PRO A 51 -6.14 4.30 -9.33
N PRO A 52 -5.99 3.27 -8.48
CA PRO A 52 -4.78 3.09 -7.70
C PRO A 52 -3.58 2.85 -8.63
N PRO A 53 -2.37 3.21 -8.21
CA PRO A 53 -1.16 2.91 -8.97
C PRO A 53 -1.02 1.39 -9.19
N PRO A 54 -0.35 0.96 -10.27
CA PRO A 54 0.09 -0.42 -10.41
C PRO A 54 0.90 -0.87 -9.18
N THR A 55 1.00 -2.18 -8.95
CA THR A 55 1.77 -2.70 -7.81
C THR A 55 3.25 -2.33 -7.93
N GLY A 56 3.76 -1.66 -6.90
CA GLY A 56 5.15 -1.20 -6.77
C GLY A 56 6.15 -2.32 -6.47
N SER A 57 7.27 -1.97 -5.85
CA SER A 57 8.36 -2.91 -5.54
C SER A 57 7.89 -4.08 -4.69
N THR A 58 8.46 -5.27 -4.95
CA THR A 58 8.25 -6.50 -4.17
C THR A 58 9.43 -6.81 -3.23
N ALA A 59 10.52 -6.03 -3.29
CA ALA A 59 11.75 -6.29 -2.51
C ALA A 59 11.63 -5.97 -1.02
N SER A 60 10.66 -5.14 -0.66
CA SER A 60 10.11 -5.10 0.68
C SER A 60 8.64 -4.76 0.49
N ALA A 61 7.74 -5.61 0.98
CA ALA A 61 6.55 -5.05 1.60
C ALA A 61 7.10 -4.18 2.74
N ALA A 62 7.45 -2.93 2.42
CA ALA A 62 7.74 -1.95 3.44
C ALA A 62 6.46 -1.90 4.25
N ASP A 63 6.56 -2.09 5.57
CA ASP A 63 5.43 -1.84 6.45
C ASP A 63 4.85 -0.48 6.04
N ARG A 64 3.58 -0.49 5.65
CA ARG A 64 2.90 0.75 5.24
C ARG A 64 2.99 1.74 6.41
N PRO A 65 2.89 3.06 6.15
CA PRO A 65 2.99 4.06 7.21
C PRO A 65 2.23 3.63 8.46
N ALA A 66 2.89 3.72 9.62
CA ALA A 66 2.25 3.45 10.91
C ALA A 66 1.21 4.53 11.25
N VAL A 67 1.13 5.60 10.45
CA VAL A 67 0.14 6.67 10.60
C VAL A 67 -0.63 6.87 9.30
N GLN A 68 -1.93 7.12 9.42
CA GLN A 68 -2.81 7.42 8.29
C GLN A 68 -3.78 8.55 8.65
N GLY A 69 -3.83 9.60 7.83
CA GLY A 69 -4.69 10.76 8.11
C GLY A 69 -6.19 10.52 7.93
N ARG A 70 -6.58 9.61 7.02
CA ARG A 70 -8.01 9.37 6.70
C ARG A 70 -8.27 7.89 6.42
N PRO A 71 -9.42 7.33 6.83
CA PRO A 71 -9.84 5.99 6.43
C PRO A 71 -9.84 5.78 4.91
N LEU A 72 -9.37 4.62 4.49
CA LEU A 72 -9.43 4.10 3.12
C LEU A 72 -10.82 3.50 2.87
N THR A 73 -11.30 3.68 1.63
CA THR A 73 -12.51 3.00 1.14
C THR A 73 -12.22 1.57 0.70
N ALA A 74 -13.26 0.75 0.51
CA ALA A 74 -13.12 -0.59 -0.06
C ALA A 74 -12.44 -0.60 -1.44
N ALA A 75 -12.61 0.49 -2.21
CA ALA A 75 -11.93 0.67 -3.50
C ALA A 75 -10.42 0.96 -3.37
N GLN A 76 -9.96 1.41 -2.21
CA GLN A 76 -8.55 1.73 -1.95
C GLN A 76 -7.81 0.61 -1.21
N LEU A 77 -8.55 -0.34 -0.61
CA LEU A 77 -7.98 -1.52 0.03
C LEU A 77 -7.68 -2.60 -1.03
N PRO A 78 -6.40 -2.93 -1.28
CA PRO A 78 -6.02 -3.95 -2.26
C PRO A 78 -6.30 -5.36 -1.73
N PRO A 79 -6.18 -6.40 -2.58
CA PRO A 79 -6.19 -7.78 -2.13
C PRO A 79 -5.22 -8.01 -0.97
N LEU A 80 -5.59 -8.90 -0.05
CA LEU A 80 -4.77 -9.30 1.08
C LEU A 80 -3.46 -9.93 0.59
N ALA A 81 -2.35 -9.54 1.19
CA ALA A 81 -1.05 -10.16 0.97
C ALA A 81 -0.87 -11.35 1.92
N PRO A 82 -0.06 -12.37 1.54
CA PRO A 82 0.36 -13.40 2.47
C PRO A 82 1.06 -12.76 3.69
N THR A 83 0.79 -13.29 4.87
CA THR A 83 1.51 -12.87 6.08
C THR A 83 2.99 -13.20 5.90
N PRO A 84 3.92 -12.21 5.91
CA PRO A 84 5.33 -12.51 5.83
C PRO A 84 5.72 -13.40 7.01
N SER A 85 6.14 -14.63 6.70
CA SER A 85 6.80 -15.49 7.69
C SER A 85 8.01 -14.73 8.23
N ARG A 86 8.10 -14.66 9.57
CA ARG A 86 9.21 -14.07 10.34
C ARG A 86 10.50 -14.08 9.52
N ALA A 87 11.01 -12.89 9.23
CA ALA A 87 12.28 -12.61 8.55
C ALA A 87 13.00 -13.87 8.08
N ARG A 88 12.80 -14.25 6.81
CA ARG A 88 13.79 -15.12 6.17
C ARG A 88 15.12 -14.37 6.28
N PRO A 89 16.14 -14.93 6.96
CA PRO A 89 17.49 -14.45 6.73
C PRO A 89 17.67 -14.51 5.22
N SER A 90 18.18 -13.45 4.62
CA SER A 90 18.59 -13.44 3.21
C SER A 90 19.39 -14.72 2.97
N ALA A 91 18.77 -15.73 2.37
CA ALA A 91 19.37 -17.03 2.19
C ALA A 91 20.29 -16.95 0.98
N GLU A 92 21.38 -16.21 1.13
CA GLU A 92 22.63 -16.41 0.40
C GLU A 92 23.63 -17.12 1.31
N THR A 93 23.23 -18.22 1.95
CA THR A 93 24.19 -19.23 2.41
C THR A 93 24.50 -20.17 1.25
N GLY A 94 25.23 -19.62 0.28
CA GLY A 94 25.92 -20.38 -0.74
C GLY A 94 27.34 -19.85 -0.81
N THR A 95 28.30 -20.59 -0.24
CA THR A 95 29.73 -20.37 -0.45
C THR A 95 30.07 -20.58 -1.93
N LYS A 96 29.83 -19.55 -2.73
CA LYS A 96 30.44 -19.33 -4.03
C LYS A 96 30.92 -17.89 -4.00
N THR A 97 32.22 -17.69 -4.24
CA THR A 97 32.82 -16.38 -4.47
C THR A 97 31.93 -15.56 -5.41
N THR A 98 31.18 -14.63 -4.83
CA THR A 98 30.33 -13.69 -5.55
C THR A 98 31.25 -12.70 -6.25
N PRO A 99 31.09 -12.46 -7.56
CA PRO A 99 31.68 -11.29 -8.20
C PRO A 99 31.23 -10.05 -7.41
N LYS A 100 32.12 -9.05 -7.27
CA LYS A 100 31.77 -7.75 -6.70
C LYS A 100 30.45 -7.28 -7.33
N ALA A 101 29.40 -7.13 -6.52
CA ALA A 101 28.11 -6.68 -7.02
C ALA A 101 28.32 -5.39 -7.82
N ALA A 102 27.74 -5.35 -9.02
CA ALA A 102 27.76 -4.13 -9.82
C ALA A 102 27.15 -2.99 -8.99
N SER A 103 27.65 -1.76 -9.19
CA SER A 103 26.99 -0.58 -8.63
C SER A 103 25.51 -0.59 -9.00
N CYS A 104 24.65 -0.21 -8.06
CA CYS A 104 23.21 -0.18 -8.25
C CYS A 104 22.66 1.22 -7.99
N THR A 105 23.17 2.19 -8.75
CA THR A 105 22.70 3.58 -8.69
C THR A 105 21.77 3.88 -9.88
N PRO A 106 20.84 4.84 -9.78
CA PRO A 106 20.04 5.26 -10.93
C PRO A 106 20.89 5.61 -12.16
N ALA A 107 22.05 6.24 -11.96
CA ALA A 107 23.01 6.59 -13.00
C ALA A 107 23.53 5.36 -13.77
N ASP A 108 23.62 4.19 -13.13
CA ASP A 108 24.01 2.96 -13.81
C ASP A 108 22.98 2.52 -14.85
N PHE A 109 21.70 2.79 -14.65
CA PHE A 109 20.67 2.48 -15.63
C PHE A 109 20.53 3.61 -16.66
N ALA A 110 20.50 4.87 -16.20
CA ALA A 110 20.29 6.05 -17.03
C ALA A 110 21.37 6.20 -18.12
N GLY A 111 22.63 5.87 -17.82
CA GLY A 111 23.74 5.97 -18.76
C GLY A 111 23.78 4.89 -19.85
N ARG A 112 22.86 3.91 -19.84
CA ARG A 112 22.90 2.74 -20.73
C ARG A 112 21.68 2.70 -21.66
N THR A 113 21.88 2.22 -22.89
CA THR A 113 20.81 2.07 -23.89
C THR A 113 20.93 0.74 -24.64
N GLY A 114 19.86 0.32 -25.31
CA GLY A 114 19.92 -0.81 -26.24
C GLY A 114 20.44 -2.11 -25.59
N PRO A 115 21.30 -2.88 -26.27
CA PRO A 115 21.87 -4.12 -25.73
C PRO A 115 22.66 -3.95 -24.43
N ALA A 116 23.32 -2.80 -24.22
CA ALA A 116 24.10 -2.54 -23.01
C ALA A 116 23.20 -2.42 -21.78
N LEU A 117 22.03 -1.78 -21.92
CA LEU A 117 21.02 -1.71 -20.86
C LEU A 117 20.46 -3.11 -20.55
N VAL A 118 20.14 -3.90 -21.57
CA VAL A 118 19.66 -5.28 -21.38
C VAL A 118 20.68 -6.12 -20.63
N ALA A 119 21.96 -6.05 -21.03
CA ALA A 119 23.03 -6.80 -20.38
C ALA A 119 23.19 -6.39 -18.91
N PHE A 120 23.09 -5.10 -18.61
CA PHE A 120 23.19 -4.59 -17.24
C PHE A 120 22.01 -5.04 -16.39
N VAL A 121 20.77 -4.85 -16.85
CA VAL A 121 19.56 -5.31 -16.13
C VAL A 121 19.61 -6.81 -15.84
N LYS A 122 20.06 -7.63 -16.79
CA LYS A 122 20.21 -9.09 -16.58
C LYS A 122 21.35 -9.45 -15.62
N ALA A 123 22.37 -8.61 -15.48
CA ALA A 123 23.49 -8.83 -14.56
C ALA A 123 23.16 -8.36 -13.13
N SER A 124 22.17 -7.49 -12.96
CA SER A 124 21.73 -6.99 -11.66
C SER A 124 20.96 -8.04 -10.86
N THR A 125 21.01 -7.91 -9.52
CA THR A 125 20.11 -8.65 -8.64
C THR A 125 18.69 -8.10 -8.74
N THR A 126 17.69 -8.90 -8.37
CA THR A 126 16.29 -8.44 -8.31
C THR A 126 16.09 -7.35 -7.28
N GLY A 127 16.81 -7.40 -6.15
CA GLY A 127 16.87 -6.31 -5.16
C GLY A 127 17.41 -5.01 -5.77
N CYS A 128 18.44 -5.09 -6.60
CA CYS A 128 18.97 -3.93 -7.31
C CYS A 128 17.94 -3.32 -8.28
N VAL A 129 17.29 -4.13 -9.12
CA VAL A 129 16.28 -3.61 -10.06
C VAL A 129 15.07 -3.02 -9.31
N ASN A 130 14.72 -3.57 -8.15
CA ASN A 130 13.61 -3.08 -7.33
C ASN A 130 13.82 -1.66 -6.79
N THR A 131 15.05 -1.18 -6.62
CA THR A 131 15.32 0.21 -6.20
C THR A 131 14.78 1.22 -7.23
N LEU A 132 14.59 0.80 -8.48
CA LEU A 132 14.13 1.66 -9.56
C LEU A 132 12.65 2.08 -9.42
N PHE A 133 11.86 1.46 -8.57
CA PHE A 133 10.47 1.88 -8.35
C PHE A 133 10.34 3.25 -7.69
N ALA A 134 11.40 3.73 -7.01
CA ALA A 134 11.41 4.99 -6.28
C ALA A 134 12.01 6.17 -7.05
N VAL A 135 12.53 5.97 -8.27
CA VAL A 135 13.20 7.05 -9.03
C VAL A 135 12.19 8.06 -9.56
N THR A 136 12.57 9.33 -9.56
CA THR A 136 11.78 10.47 -10.06
C THR A 136 12.67 11.41 -10.89
N GLY A 137 12.09 12.47 -11.47
CA GLY A 137 12.82 13.53 -12.15
C GLY A 137 13.62 13.05 -13.38
N THR A 138 14.83 13.59 -13.55
CA THR A 138 15.69 13.27 -14.71
C THR A 138 16.10 11.80 -14.75
N ASP A 139 16.35 11.17 -13.59
CA ASP A 139 16.68 9.75 -13.53
C ASP A 139 15.51 8.89 -14.06
N ALA A 140 14.28 9.19 -13.64
CA ALA A 140 13.10 8.50 -14.16
C ALA A 140 12.96 8.65 -15.68
N ARG A 141 13.21 9.85 -16.22
CA ARG A 141 13.19 10.10 -17.67
C ARG A 141 14.22 9.24 -18.41
N ASP A 142 15.47 9.26 -17.96
CA ASP A 142 16.57 8.65 -18.70
C ASP A 142 16.53 7.12 -18.65
N ILE A 143 16.04 6.57 -17.54
CA ILE A 143 15.87 5.13 -17.33
C ILE A 143 14.64 4.59 -18.07
N PHE A 144 13.49 5.28 -17.96
CA PHE A 144 12.19 4.70 -18.34
C PHE A 144 11.51 5.28 -19.58
N ARG A 145 12.11 6.24 -20.29
CA ARG A 145 11.55 6.68 -21.59
C ARG A 145 11.24 5.50 -22.53
N GLU A 146 10.19 5.65 -23.35
CA GLU A 146 9.59 4.57 -24.13
C GLU A 146 10.61 3.71 -24.92
N ALA A 147 11.64 4.31 -25.51
CA ALA A 147 12.67 3.60 -26.27
C ALA A 147 13.42 2.53 -25.44
N GLN A 148 13.66 2.79 -24.15
CA GLN A 148 14.29 1.83 -23.24
C GLN A 148 13.31 0.73 -22.90
N MET A 149 12.08 1.09 -22.53
CA MET A 149 11.02 0.13 -22.22
C MET A 149 10.76 -0.84 -23.38
N VAL A 150 10.71 -0.33 -24.61
CA VAL A 150 10.57 -1.16 -25.83
C VAL A 150 11.78 -2.10 -26.01
N THR A 151 12.98 -1.63 -25.68
CA THR A 151 14.21 -2.45 -25.73
C THR A 151 14.12 -3.63 -24.76
N LEU A 152 13.69 -3.37 -23.52
CA LEU A 152 13.52 -4.40 -22.48
C LEU A 152 12.36 -5.34 -22.80
N ALA A 153 11.23 -4.85 -23.31
CA ALA A 153 10.09 -5.68 -23.72
C ALA A 153 10.46 -6.66 -24.86
N LYS A 154 11.28 -6.21 -25.81
CA LYS A 154 11.84 -7.08 -26.86
C LYS A 154 12.82 -8.11 -26.29
N ALA A 155 13.61 -7.76 -25.28
CA ALA A 155 14.48 -8.70 -24.59
C ALA A 155 13.66 -9.76 -23.83
N PHE A 156 12.66 -9.32 -23.07
CA PHE A 156 11.72 -10.21 -22.37
C PHE A 156 11.09 -11.21 -23.33
N THR A 157 10.61 -10.76 -24.50
CA THR A 157 10.05 -11.66 -25.52
C THR A 157 11.02 -12.78 -25.93
N ARG A 158 12.30 -12.46 -26.18
CA ARG A 158 13.31 -13.45 -26.59
C ARG A 158 13.58 -14.48 -25.49
N GLU A 159 13.68 -14.03 -24.25
CA GLU A 159 13.95 -14.92 -23.12
C GLU A 159 12.72 -15.76 -22.74
N ALA A 160 11.52 -15.19 -22.83
CA ALA A 160 10.25 -15.88 -22.58
C ALA A 160 10.03 -17.07 -23.55
N GLN A 161 10.38 -16.91 -24.83
CA GLN A 161 10.32 -18.00 -25.83
C GLN A 161 11.20 -19.20 -25.46
N ARG A 162 12.24 -19.00 -24.65
CA ARG A 162 13.22 -20.03 -24.24
C ARG A 162 13.16 -20.31 -22.74
N TYR A 163 12.13 -19.82 -22.06
CA TYR A 163 11.97 -19.94 -20.62
C TYR A 163 11.95 -21.42 -20.20
N ARG A 164 12.70 -21.73 -19.14
CA ARG A 164 12.98 -23.10 -18.68
C ARG A 164 12.25 -23.47 -17.38
N GLY A 165 11.41 -22.58 -16.86
CA GLY A 165 10.75 -22.77 -15.55
C GLY A 165 11.58 -22.23 -14.39
N ASP A 166 12.63 -21.45 -14.69
CA ASP A 166 13.52 -20.84 -13.72
C ASP A 166 14.07 -19.50 -14.23
N ASN A 167 14.78 -18.78 -13.37
CA ASN A 167 15.39 -17.50 -13.73
C ASN A 167 16.78 -17.62 -14.42
N SER A 168 17.14 -18.76 -15.02
CA SER A 168 18.46 -18.95 -15.64
C SER A 168 18.75 -18.00 -16.82
N SER A 169 17.70 -17.48 -17.46
CA SER A 169 17.79 -16.48 -18.52
C SER A 169 17.53 -15.04 -18.04
N GLN A 170 17.38 -14.82 -16.74
CA GLN A 170 17.13 -13.51 -16.10
C GLN A 170 15.84 -12.83 -16.59
N VAL A 171 14.78 -13.62 -16.78
CA VAL A 171 13.44 -13.12 -17.12
C VAL A 171 12.90 -12.24 -16.00
N TRP A 172 13.15 -12.59 -14.74
CA TRP A 172 12.66 -11.86 -13.58
C TRP A 172 13.12 -10.40 -13.60
N GLN A 173 14.40 -10.14 -13.82
CA GLN A 173 14.96 -8.79 -13.87
C GLN A 173 14.36 -7.96 -15.01
N LEU A 174 14.15 -8.58 -16.18
CA LEU A 174 13.53 -7.90 -17.32
C LEU A 174 12.08 -7.51 -17.02
N VAL A 175 11.33 -8.39 -16.37
CA VAL A 175 9.94 -8.15 -15.96
C VAL A 175 9.87 -7.08 -14.88
N LEU A 176 10.73 -7.15 -13.85
CA LEU A 176 10.82 -6.14 -12.80
C LEU A 176 11.14 -4.75 -13.37
N PHE A 177 12.06 -4.65 -14.33
CA PHE A 177 12.37 -3.37 -14.97
C PHE A 177 11.14 -2.80 -15.70
N LEU A 178 10.40 -3.65 -16.42
CA LEU A 178 9.17 -3.21 -17.10
C LEU A 178 8.11 -2.78 -16.09
N ARG A 179 7.91 -3.53 -15.01
CA ARG A 179 6.99 -3.16 -13.92
C ARG A 179 7.37 -1.80 -13.32
N ALA A 180 8.65 -1.60 -13.00
CA ALA A 180 9.16 -0.33 -12.46
C ALA A 180 8.90 0.83 -13.42
N GLY A 181 9.13 0.65 -14.72
CA GLY A 181 8.89 1.71 -15.70
C GLY A 181 7.42 2.06 -15.90
N TYR A 182 6.49 1.10 -15.81
CA TYR A 182 5.06 1.40 -15.80
C TYR A 182 4.62 2.08 -14.49
N TYR A 183 5.12 1.60 -13.35
CA TYR A 183 4.85 2.18 -12.04
C TYR A 183 5.32 3.65 -11.94
N VAL A 184 6.56 3.91 -12.31
CA VAL A 184 7.14 5.27 -12.25
C VAL A 184 6.47 6.19 -13.26
N GLN A 185 6.12 5.71 -14.45
CA GLN A 185 5.38 6.50 -15.43
C GLN A 185 3.97 6.86 -14.95
N PHE A 186 3.28 5.95 -14.27
CA PHE A 186 1.96 6.22 -13.69
C PHE A 186 2.03 7.32 -12.62
N ASN A 187 3.01 7.23 -11.71
CA ASN A 187 3.13 8.17 -10.59
C ASN A 187 3.80 9.50 -10.99
N ASN A 188 4.69 9.49 -11.98
CA ASN A 188 5.47 10.65 -12.42
C ASN A 188 5.40 10.83 -13.96
N PRO A 189 4.20 11.03 -14.53
CA PRO A 189 4.02 11.04 -15.98
C PRO A 189 4.74 12.19 -16.69
N SER A 190 4.95 13.33 -16.01
CA SER A 190 5.71 14.48 -16.53
C SER A 190 7.21 14.20 -16.68
N ASP A 191 7.74 13.30 -15.85
CA ASP A 191 9.16 12.98 -15.83
C ASP A 191 9.49 12.00 -16.94
N VAL A 192 8.76 10.88 -16.98
CA VAL A 192 9.00 9.77 -17.92
C VAL A 192 8.48 10.07 -19.34
N GLY A 193 7.34 10.75 -19.44
CA GLY A 193 6.63 10.93 -20.71
C GLY A 193 5.67 9.79 -21.05
N PRO A 194 4.90 9.91 -22.14
CA PRO A 194 3.86 8.95 -22.51
C PRO A 194 4.43 7.67 -23.12
N TYR A 195 3.69 6.57 -22.95
CA TYR A 195 3.90 5.32 -23.69
C TYR A 195 2.84 5.14 -24.78
N SER A 196 3.27 4.65 -25.94
CA SER A 196 2.39 4.45 -27.10
C SER A 196 1.99 2.98 -27.28
N ALA A 197 1.15 2.72 -28.28
CA ALA A 197 0.83 1.36 -28.74
C ALA A 197 2.08 0.53 -29.12
N THR A 198 3.22 1.17 -29.41
CA THR A 198 4.49 0.48 -29.69
C THR A 198 4.97 -0.31 -28.48
N LEU A 199 5.02 0.33 -27.30
CA LEU A 199 5.38 -0.36 -26.07
C LEU A 199 4.32 -1.39 -25.68
N ALA A 200 3.04 -1.03 -25.73
CA ALA A 200 1.95 -1.97 -25.42
C ALA A 200 2.07 -3.26 -26.27
N GLY A 201 2.22 -3.13 -27.59
CA GLY A 201 2.42 -4.28 -28.48
C GLY A 201 3.72 -5.06 -28.22
N ALA A 202 4.80 -4.40 -27.78
CA ALA A 202 6.05 -5.09 -27.43
C ALA A 202 5.94 -5.89 -26.13
N THR A 203 5.35 -5.30 -25.09
CA THR A 203 5.12 -5.98 -23.81
C THR A 203 4.15 -7.16 -23.98
N THR A 204 3.06 -6.97 -24.72
CA THR A 204 2.09 -8.03 -25.01
C THR A 204 2.70 -9.23 -25.72
N ARG A 205 3.62 -9.02 -26.68
CA ARG A 205 4.35 -10.15 -27.32
C ARG A 205 5.19 -10.95 -26.32
N GLY A 206 5.80 -10.29 -25.34
CA GLY A 206 6.57 -10.96 -24.29
C GLY A 206 5.69 -11.78 -23.36
N LEU A 207 4.58 -11.18 -22.91
CA LEU A 207 3.57 -11.85 -22.08
C LEU A 207 2.96 -13.06 -22.80
N ASP A 208 2.58 -12.92 -24.07
CA ASP A 208 2.08 -14.01 -24.92
C ASP A 208 3.10 -15.16 -25.01
N ALA A 209 4.38 -14.85 -25.28
CA ALA A 209 5.44 -15.84 -25.37
C ALA A 209 5.65 -16.59 -24.04
N PHE A 210 5.60 -15.87 -22.91
CA PHE A 210 5.77 -16.48 -21.59
C PHE A 210 4.62 -17.43 -21.25
N PHE A 211 3.36 -16.97 -21.37
CA PHE A 211 2.21 -17.79 -20.98
C PHE A 211 1.90 -18.94 -21.96
N ALA A 212 2.40 -18.87 -23.20
CA ALA A 212 2.37 -19.97 -24.16
C ALA A 212 3.45 -21.04 -23.86
N ASN A 213 4.53 -20.69 -23.16
CA ASN A 213 5.57 -21.64 -22.80
C ASN A 213 5.06 -22.61 -21.72
N ARG A 214 5.24 -23.93 -21.95
CA ARG A 214 4.80 -24.97 -21.01
C ARG A 214 5.41 -24.82 -19.61
N HIS A 215 6.64 -24.31 -19.53
CA HIS A 215 7.37 -24.18 -18.27
C HIS A 215 6.83 -23.04 -17.38
N SER A 216 5.99 -22.16 -17.92
CA SER A 216 5.21 -21.21 -17.09
C SER A 216 4.22 -21.92 -16.15
N ARG A 217 4.00 -23.23 -16.33
CA ARG A 217 3.07 -24.06 -15.57
C ARG A 217 3.79 -25.02 -14.62
N ASP A 218 5.11 -24.97 -14.55
CA ASP A 218 5.86 -25.83 -13.65
C ASP A 218 5.55 -25.44 -12.20
N VAL A 219 5.14 -26.41 -11.38
CA VAL A 219 4.85 -26.19 -9.94
C VAL A 219 6.15 -26.31 -9.16
N THR A 220 6.96 -25.26 -9.23
CA THR A 220 8.28 -25.20 -8.57
C THR A 220 8.53 -23.82 -8.01
N ALA A 221 9.37 -23.72 -6.97
CA ALA A 221 9.70 -22.43 -6.37
C ALA A 221 10.33 -21.46 -7.40
N ALA A 222 11.23 -21.98 -8.23
CA ALA A 222 11.94 -21.20 -9.25
C ALA A 222 11.01 -20.63 -10.33
N ASN A 223 9.95 -21.36 -10.70
CA ASN A 223 8.94 -20.83 -11.61
C ASN A 223 8.03 -19.83 -10.89
N GLY A 224 7.58 -20.13 -9.67
CA GLY A 224 6.69 -19.29 -8.89
C GLY A 224 7.20 -17.86 -8.74
N ASP A 225 8.50 -17.70 -8.45
CA ASP A 225 9.15 -16.39 -8.29
C ASP A 225 9.02 -15.51 -9.54
N VAL A 226 9.12 -16.12 -10.73
CA VAL A 226 9.00 -15.40 -12.01
C VAL A 226 7.54 -15.25 -12.44
N LEU A 227 6.72 -16.27 -12.20
CA LEU A 227 5.33 -16.33 -12.65
C LEU A 227 4.49 -15.22 -12.05
N GLY A 228 4.60 -15.00 -10.72
CA GLY A 228 3.86 -13.94 -10.03
C GLY A 228 4.15 -12.55 -10.61
N GLU A 229 5.43 -12.25 -10.80
CA GLU A 229 5.92 -11.02 -11.42
C GLU A 229 5.38 -10.79 -12.84
N VAL A 230 5.31 -11.86 -13.66
CA VAL A 230 4.74 -11.77 -15.00
C VAL A 230 3.22 -11.58 -14.97
N VAL A 231 2.52 -12.17 -14.00
CA VAL A 231 1.09 -11.92 -13.76
C VAL A 231 0.87 -10.45 -13.41
N ILE A 232 1.66 -9.87 -12.50
CA ILE A 232 1.56 -8.44 -12.15
C ILE A 232 1.91 -7.52 -13.34
N LEU A 233 2.83 -7.92 -14.22
CA LEU A 233 3.12 -7.16 -15.43
C LEU A 233 1.91 -7.04 -16.37
N THR A 234 0.99 -8.03 -16.38
CA THR A 234 -0.26 -7.91 -17.15
C THR A 234 -1.12 -6.75 -16.67
N ASP A 235 -1.11 -6.46 -15.37
CA ASP A 235 -1.77 -5.31 -14.77
C ASP A 235 -1.00 -4.00 -15.02
N SER A 236 0.31 -4.02 -14.83
CA SER A 236 1.18 -2.84 -15.01
C SER A 236 1.08 -2.27 -16.43
N ALA A 237 0.87 -3.13 -17.42
CA ALA A 237 0.77 -2.78 -18.84
C ALA A 237 -0.68 -2.60 -19.35
N ASP A 238 -1.67 -2.58 -18.44
CA ASP A 238 -3.11 -2.51 -18.75
C ASP A 238 -3.61 -3.57 -19.75
N GLN A 239 -3.09 -4.80 -19.63
CA GLN A 239 -3.43 -5.95 -20.50
C GLN A 239 -4.40 -6.95 -19.85
N GLN A 240 -5.05 -6.59 -18.74
CA GLN A 240 -5.83 -7.53 -17.92
C GLN A 240 -6.91 -8.27 -18.74
N ALA A 241 -7.59 -7.54 -19.64
CA ALA A 241 -8.64 -8.07 -20.50
C ALA A 241 -8.19 -9.29 -21.33
N ARG A 242 -6.97 -9.22 -21.89
CA ARG A 242 -6.40 -10.27 -22.75
C ARG A 242 -6.11 -11.55 -21.98
N TYR A 243 -5.76 -11.44 -20.70
CA TYR A 243 -5.21 -12.53 -19.90
C TYR A 243 -6.23 -13.19 -18.95
N LEU A 244 -7.52 -12.89 -19.06
CA LEU A 244 -8.59 -13.56 -18.30
C LEU A 244 -8.53 -15.10 -18.33
N LYS A 245 -8.09 -15.70 -19.45
CA LYS A 245 -7.90 -17.16 -19.55
C LYS A 245 -6.70 -17.67 -18.72
N VAL A 246 -5.65 -16.86 -18.58
CA VAL A 246 -4.49 -17.17 -17.74
C VAL A 246 -4.89 -17.11 -16.26
N TYR A 247 -5.63 -16.09 -15.86
CA TYR A 247 -6.15 -15.95 -14.49
C TYR A 247 -7.01 -17.15 -14.10
N ARG A 248 -7.98 -17.51 -14.95
CA ARG A 248 -8.80 -18.72 -14.74
C ARG A 248 -7.96 -19.99 -14.63
N ARG A 249 -6.95 -20.16 -15.48
CA ARG A 249 -6.05 -21.33 -15.46
C ARG A 249 -5.28 -21.43 -14.15
N LEU A 250 -4.75 -20.32 -13.64
CA LEU A 250 -3.96 -20.29 -12.40
C LEU A 250 -4.84 -20.62 -11.19
N LEU A 251 -6.02 -20.00 -11.09
CA LEU A 251 -6.99 -20.28 -10.02
C LEU A 251 -7.48 -21.73 -10.06
N ASN A 252 -7.88 -22.24 -11.24
CA ASN A 252 -8.31 -23.63 -11.38
C ASN A 252 -7.18 -24.67 -11.22
N GLY A 253 -5.92 -24.23 -11.32
CA GLY A 253 -4.76 -25.10 -11.23
C GLY A 253 -4.21 -25.25 -9.82
N TYR A 254 -4.67 -24.43 -8.87
CA TYR A 254 -4.29 -24.53 -7.47
C TYR A 254 -4.81 -25.84 -6.87
N ASP A 255 -3.92 -26.55 -6.19
CA ASP A 255 -4.23 -27.70 -5.35
C ASP A 255 -3.18 -27.80 -4.22
N SER A 256 -3.36 -28.77 -3.33
CA SER A 256 -2.47 -28.99 -2.17
C SER A 256 -0.98 -29.21 -2.51
N SER A 257 -0.60 -29.48 -3.77
CA SER A 257 0.81 -29.57 -4.16
C SER A 257 1.53 -28.22 -4.13
N TYR A 258 0.79 -27.10 -4.15
CA TYR A 258 1.33 -25.74 -4.10
C TYR A 258 1.71 -25.32 -2.69
N ASP A 259 1.10 -25.95 -1.68
CA ASP A 259 1.14 -25.56 -0.27
C ASP A 259 2.53 -25.49 0.35
N ALA A 260 3.45 -26.32 -0.14
CA ALA A 260 4.85 -26.34 0.30
C ALA A 260 5.73 -25.31 -0.44
N ILE A 261 5.18 -24.60 -1.43
CA ILE A 261 5.92 -23.75 -2.36
C ILE A 261 5.38 -22.32 -2.27
N GLY A 262 5.91 -21.55 -1.31
CA GLY A 262 5.42 -20.19 -1.02
C GLY A 262 5.35 -19.26 -2.24
N SER A 263 6.28 -19.35 -3.19
CA SER A 263 6.25 -18.53 -4.41
C SER A 263 5.17 -18.95 -5.41
N MET A 264 4.73 -20.21 -5.40
CA MET A 264 3.56 -20.63 -6.18
C MET A 264 2.26 -20.17 -5.52
N LEU A 265 2.17 -20.20 -4.19
CA LEU A 265 1.04 -19.58 -3.47
C LEU A 265 0.96 -18.07 -3.73
N ALA A 266 2.11 -17.38 -3.74
CA ALA A 266 2.19 -15.97 -4.12
C ALA A 266 1.73 -15.75 -5.57
N ALA A 267 2.18 -16.56 -6.52
CA ALA A 267 1.76 -16.45 -7.92
C ALA A 267 0.24 -16.68 -8.15
N VAL A 268 -0.40 -17.56 -7.36
CA VAL A 268 -1.86 -17.70 -7.35
C VAL A 268 -2.51 -16.44 -6.79
N ASN A 269 -2.00 -15.91 -5.69
CA ASN A 269 -2.51 -14.67 -5.09
C ASN A 269 -2.35 -13.45 -6.00
N ASP A 270 -1.25 -13.38 -6.75
CA ASP A 270 -0.95 -12.29 -7.68
C ASP A 270 -2.01 -12.15 -8.78
N VAL A 271 -2.81 -13.19 -9.04
CA VAL A 271 -3.97 -13.11 -9.94
C VAL A 271 -5.02 -12.12 -9.44
N TYR A 272 -5.19 -11.97 -8.13
CA TYR A 272 -6.20 -11.07 -7.57
C TYR A 272 -5.88 -9.59 -7.82
N THR A 273 -4.61 -9.23 -8.05
CA THR A 273 -4.21 -7.85 -8.37
C THR A 273 -4.77 -7.35 -9.71
N PRO A 274 -4.48 -7.98 -10.88
CA PRO A 274 -5.07 -7.58 -12.15
C PRO A 274 -6.60 -7.69 -12.15
N LEU A 275 -7.18 -8.61 -11.38
CA LEU A 275 -8.64 -8.69 -11.26
C LEU A 275 -9.21 -7.47 -10.52
N TRP A 276 -8.58 -7.07 -9.42
CA TRP A 276 -9.00 -5.93 -8.62
C TRP A 276 -8.79 -4.61 -9.35
N ARG A 277 -7.59 -4.35 -9.89
CA ARG A 277 -7.28 -3.13 -10.67
C ARG A 277 -7.97 -3.09 -12.04
N GLY A 278 -8.30 -4.25 -12.61
CA GLY A 278 -9.02 -4.33 -13.89
C GLY A 278 -10.37 -3.60 -13.90
N ASN A 279 -10.99 -3.42 -12.73
CA ASN A 279 -12.26 -2.71 -12.59
C ASN A 279 -12.20 -1.22 -13.02
N TRP A 280 -11.01 -0.61 -13.08
CA TRP A 280 -10.81 0.73 -13.65
C TRP A 280 -10.47 0.70 -15.15
N ASN A 281 -10.25 -0.47 -15.74
CA ASN A 281 -9.94 -0.65 -17.16
C ASN A 281 -11.21 -1.04 -17.94
N THR A 282 -11.68 -0.14 -18.82
CA THR A 282 -12.89 -0.35 -19.61
C THR A 282 -12.83 -1.59 -20.49
N ASP A 283 -11.69 -1.90 -21.11
CA ASP A 283 -11.55 -3.08 -21.96
C ASP A 283 -11.67 -4.38 -21.15
N TYR A 284 -11.17 -4.35 -19.91
CA TYR A 284 -11.31 -5.46 -18.98
C TYR A 284 -12.75 -5.66 -18.54
N VAL A 285 -13.43 -4.60 -18.10
CA VAL A 285 -14.84 -4.66 -17.68
C VAL A 285 -15.72 -5.17 -18.82
N ASN A 286 -15.51 -4.68 -20.04
CA ASN A 286 -16.21 -5.16 -21.24
C ASN A 286 -15.94 -6.65 -21.51
N ALA A 287 -14.69 -7.11 -21.36
CA ALA A 287 -14.34 -8.52 -21.55
C ALA A 287 -14.99 -9.44 -20.50
N VAL A 288 -15.05 -9.01 -19.23
CA VAL A 288 -15.73 -9.76 -18.16
C VAL A 288 -17.25 -9.78 -18.36
N ALA A 289 -17.85 -8.66 -18.78
CA ALA A 289 -19.27 -8.60 -19.11
C ALA A 289 -19.66 -9.52 -20.28
N ALA A 290 -18.78 -9.64 -21.28
CA ALA A 290 -18.99 -10.52 -22.43
C ALA A 290 -18.83 -12.02 -22.08
N ASP A 291 -17.89 -12.36 -21.20
CA ASP A 291 -17.68 -13.72 -20.67
C ASP A 291 -17.43 -13.67 -19.15
N PRO A 292 -18.47 -13.79 -18.31
CA PRO A 292 -18.34 -13.75 -16.85
C PRO A 292 -17.76 -15.05 -16.26
N GLY A 293 -17.03 -15.85 -17.06
CA GLY A 293 -16.43 -17.08 -16.59
C GLY A 293 -15.40 -16.88 -15.48
N ILE A 294 -14.73 -15.73 -15.39
CA ILE A 294 -13.83 -15.43 -14.25
C ILE A 294 -14.61 -15.30 -12.94
N VAL A 295 -15.82 -14.71 -12.97
CA VAL A 295 -16.71 -14.60 -11.80
C VAL A 295 -17.05 -15.99 -11.26
N ARG A 296 -17.39 -16.93 -12.14
CA ARG A 296 -17.66 -18.33 -11.76
C ARG A 296 -16.42 -19.05 -11.24
N THR A 297 -15.24 -18.81 -11.81
CA THR A 297 -13.98 -19.37 -11.31
C THR A 297 -13.68 -18.90 -9.89
N LEU A 298 -13.86 -17.61 -9.60
CA LEU A 298 -13.67 -17.07 -8.24
C LEU A 298 -14.65 -17.67 -7.24
N HIS A 299 -15.91 -17.85 -7.64
CA HIS A 299 -16.94 -18.49 -6.81
C HIS A 299 -16.58 -19.94 -6.48
N THR A 300 -16.20 -20.71 -7.50
CA THR A 300 -15.81 -22.12 -7.35
C THR A 300 -14.55 -22.26 -6.50
N PHE A 301 -13.59 -21.35 -6.68
CA PHE A 301 -12.38 -21.32 -5.86
C PHE A 301 -12.74 -21.10 -4.38
N ALA A 302 -13.54 -20.07 -4.08
CA ALA A 302 -13.92 -19.74 -2.71
C ALA A 302 -14.70 -20.89 -2.01
N LEU A 303 -15.66 -21.50 -2.69
CA LEU A 303 -16.39 -22.64 -2.10
C LEU A 303 -15.54 -23.92 -2.01
N GLY A 304 -14.61 -24.11 -2.93
CA GLY A 304 -13.73 -25.28 -2.99
C GLY A 304 -12.60 -25.27 -1.97
N HIS A 305 -12.31 -24.10 -1.38
CA HIS A 305 -11.14 -23.87 -0.53
C HIS A 305 -11.47 -23.23 0.83
N LEU A 306 -12.70 -23.45 1.33
CA LEU A 306 -13.11 -23.05 2.68
C LEU A 306 -12.21 -23.66 3.78
N ASP A 307 -11.50 -24.75 3.49
CA ASP A 307 -10.52 -25.37 4.38
C ASP A 307 -9.25 -24.54 4.59
N LEU A 308 -8.96 -23.58 3.69
CA LEU A 308 -7.88 -22.61 3.86
C LEU A 308 -8.21 -21.54 4.90
N LEU A 309 -9.49 -21.30 5.16
CA LEU A 309 -9.95 -20.28 6.10
C LEU A 309 -9.60 -20.69 7.54
N GLY A 310 -9.11 -19.74 8.34
CA GLY A 310 -8.55 -20.01 9.67
C GLY A 310 -7.10 -20.52 9.67
N THR A 311 -6.46 -20.60 8.50
CA THR A 311 -5.02 -20.91 8.37
C THR A 311 -4.22 -19.68 7.92
N ASP A 312 -2.90 -19.81 7.81
CA ASP A 312 -2.01 -18.78 7.24
C ASP A 312 -2.24 -18.53 5.74
N ARG A 313 -3.09 -19.33 5.07
CA ARG A 313 -3.45 -19.24 3.65
C ARG A 313 -4.84 -18.68 3.38
N ALA A 314 -5.57 -18.25 4.42
CA ALA A 314 -6.92 -17.73 4.31
C ALA A 314 -7.06 -16.54 3.32
N TYR A 315 -5.95 -15.84 3.05
CA TYR A 315 -5.90 -14.74 2.08
C TYR A 315 -6.26 -15.17 0.66
N LEU A 316 -5.93 -16.41 0.24
CA LEU A 316 -6.25 -16.92 -1.10
C LEU A 316 -7.77 -16.95 -1.30
N ASP A 317 -8.46 -17.58 -0.35
CA ASP A 317 -9.91 -17.75 -0.39
C ASP A 317 -10.65 -16.40 -0.24
N SER A 318 -10.25 -15.61 0.75
CA SER A 318 -10.84 -14.30 1.03
C SER A 318 -10.71 -13.34 -0.15
N ASN A 319 -9.58 -13.35 -0.86
CA ASN A 319 -9.38 -12.53 -2.05
C ASN A 319 -10.21 -12.99 -3.25
N ALA A 320 -10.52 -14.29 -3.35
CA ALA A 320 -11.44 -14.80 -4.36
C ALA A 320 -12.85 -14.23 -4.14
N GLY A 321 -13.35 -14.29 -2.90
CA GLY A 321 -14.62 -13.69 -2.51
C GLY A 321 -14.66 -12.18 -2.72
N MET A 322 -13.61 -11.46 -2.31
CA MET A 322 -13.48 -10.02 -2.53
C MET A 322 -13.62 -9.65 -4.02
N ASN A 323 -12.83 -10.28 -4.89
CA ASN A 323 -12.84 -9.96 -6.32
C ASN A 323 -14.16 -10.32 -6.98
N LEU A 324 -14.79 -11.43 -6.58
CA LEU A 324 -16.11 -11.79 -7.07
C LEU A 324 -17.14 -10.73 -6.71
N ALA A 325 -17.21 -10.37 -5.43
CA ALA A 325 -18.24 -9.46 -4.92
C ALA A 325 -18.07 -8.04 -5.46
N ARG A 326 -16.83 -7.60 -5.68
CA ARG A 326 -16.52 -6.29 -6.25
C ARG A 326 -17.20 -6.03 -7.61
N TYR A 327 -17.36 -7.06 -8.45
CA TYR A 327 -17.98 -6.89 -9.77
C TYR A 327 -19.44 -6.41 -9.73
N VAL A 328 -20.08 -6.41 -8.55
CA VAL A 328 -21.44 -5.85 -8.38
C VAL A 328 -21.52 -4.37 -8.73
N GLU A 329 -20.38 -3.64 -8.73
CA GLU A 329 -20.35 -2.25 -9.18
C GLU A 329 -20.77 -2.09 -10.66
N HIS A 330 -20.56 -3.12 -11.48
CA HIS A 330 -20.84 -3.07 -12.91
C HIS A 330 -22.26 -3.55 -13.20
N THR A 331 -23.13 -2.65 -13.64
CA THR A 331 -24.55 -2.92 -13.92
C THR A 331 -24.78 -4.17 -14.76
N ALA A 332 -23.96 -4.40 -15.80
CA ALA A 332 -24.07 -5.56 -16.69
C ALA A 332 -23.80 -6.90 -16.00
N LEU A 333 -23.06 -6.90 -14.88
CA LEU A 333 -22.67 -8.10 -14.14
C LEU A 333 -23.58 -8.38 -12.93
N GLN A 334 -24.35 -7.39 -12.45
CA GLN A 334 -25.14 -7.51 -11.22
C GLN A 334 -26.03 -8.76 -11.17
N ALA A 335 -26.78 -9.06 -12.24
CA ALA A 335 -27.66 -10.23 -12.28
C ALA A 335 -26.92 -11.58 -12.09
N THR A 336 -25.65 -11.63 -12.47
CA THR A 336 -24.78 -12.80 -12.25
C THR A 336 -24.11 -12.77 -10.88
N VAL A 337 -23.63 -11.60 -10.46
CA VAL A 337 -22.77 -11.46 -9.27
C VAL A 337 -23.58 -11.52 -7.98
N ARG A 338 -24.72 -10.80 -7.88
CA ARG A 338 -25.54 -10.74 -6.64
C ARG A 338 -25.85 -12.11 -6.03
N PRO A 339 -26.37 -13.11 -6.76
CA PRO A 339 -26.67 -14.41 -6.18
C PRO A 339 -25.40 -15.16 -5.72
N LEU A 340 -24.28 -15.04 -6.44
CA LEU A 340 -23.02 -15.67 -6.06
C LEU A 340 -22.40 -15.01 -4.83
N THR A 341 -22.47 -13.68 -4.72
CA THR A 341 -22.09 -12.92 -3.52
C THR A 341 -22.91 -13.38 -2.32
N LYS A 342 -24.24 -13.52 -2.47
CA LYS A 342 -25.10 -13.99 -1.39
C LYS A 342 -24.79 -15.43 -0.98
N ASP A 343 -24.48 -16.29 -1.95
CA ASP A 343 -24.10 -17.67 -1.69
C ASP A 343 -22.81 -17.78 -0.87
N LEU A 344 -21.77 -17.00 -1.19
CA LEU A 344 -20.54 -16.94 -0.38
C LEU A 344 -20.79 -16.43 1.04
N LEU A 345 -21.67 -15.44 1.22
CA LEU A 345 -22.07 -14.97 2.55
C LEU A 345 -22.85 -16.02 3.34
N ASN A 346 -23.65 -16.86 2.68
CA ASN A 346 -24.37 -17.96 3.34
C ASN A 346 -23.46 -19.15 3.68
N ALA A 347 -22.33 -19.30 2.97
CA ALA A 347 -21.35 -20.37 3.17
C ALA A 347 -20.27 -20.01 4.21
N SER A 348 -20.27 -18.78 4.72
CA SER A 348 -19.28 -18.25 5.67
C SER A 348 -19.98 -17.50 6.81
N GLU A 349 -19.23 -17.14 7.84
CA GLU A 349 -19.77 -16.51 9.05
C GLU A 349 -18.99 -15.23 9.39
N LEU A 350 -19.64 -14.26 10.04
CA LEU A 350 -19.04 -13.00 10.50
C LEU A 350 -17.85 -13.21 11.48
N THR A 351 -17.83 -14.36 12.16
CA THR A 351 -16.84 -14.73 13.18
C THR A 351 -16.35 -16.15 13.01
N GLY A 352 -15.19 -16.46 13.58
CA GLY A 352 -14.62 -17.80 13.52
C GLY A 352 -13.81 -18.03 12.25
N PRO A 353 -13.53 -19.30 11.89
CA PRO A 353 -12.56 -19.62 10.84
C PRO A 353 -12.87 -18.98 9.48
N THR A 354 -14.14 -18.86 9.12
CA THR A 354 -14.59 -18.35 7.80
C THR A 354 -14.80 -16.83 7.75
N ALA A 355 -14.49 -16.11 8.83
CA ALA A 355 -14.66 -14.65 8.92
C ALA A 355 -13.96 -13.89 7.80
N GLY A 356 -12.75 -14.30 7.41
CA GLY A 356 -11.99 -13.67 6.33
C GLY A 356 -12.80 -13.58 5.03
N LEU A 357 -13.42 -14.69 4.60
CA LEU A 357 -14.27 -14.73 3.41
C LEU A 357 -15.52 -13.86 3.59
N TRP A 358 -16.24 -14.03 4.70
CA TRP A 358 -17.49 -13.31 4.94
C TRP A 358 -17.28 -11.80 4.89
N ILE A 359 -16.24 -11.31 5.56
CA ILE A 359 -15.94 -9.87 5.67
C ILE A 359 -15.44 -9.31 4.35
N ALA A 360 -14.57 -10.05 3.65
CA ALA A 360 -14.11 -9.67 2.33
C ALA A 360 -15.28 -9.49 1.36
N VAL A 361 -16.26 -10.40 1.38
CA VAL A 361 -17.46 -10.33 0.52
C VAL A 361 -18.42 -9.23 0.98
N ALA A 362 -18.72 -9.16 2.27
CA ALA A 362 -19.66 -8.20 2.85
C ALA A 362 -19.19 -6.75 2.65
N THR A 363 -17.89 -6.48 2.78
CA THR A 363 -17.29 -5.15 2.58
C THR A 363 -17.52 -4.66 1.15
N GLN A 364 -17.38 -5.53 0.14
CA GLN A 364 -17.62 -5.14 -1.24
C GLN A 364 -19.12 -4.95 -1.51
N ALA A 365 -19.97 -5.82 -0.97
CA ALA A 365 -21.42 -5.72 -1.12
C ALA A 365 -21.97 -4.42 -0.48
N ASP A 366 -21.54 -4.10 0.74
CA ASP A 366 -21.93 -2.87 1.43
C ASP A 366 -21.42 -1.63 0.70
N TYR A 367 -20.18 -1.61 0.22
CA TYR A 367 -19.63 -0.43 -0.47
C TYR A 367 -20.23 -0.21 -1.87
N TYR A 368 -20.28 -1.26 -2.70
CA TYR A 368 -20.65 -1.12 -4.11
C TYR A 368 -22.16 -1.27 -4.36
N ASP A 369 -22.88 -1.99 -3.50
CA ASP A 369 -24.32 -2.28 -3.63
C ASP A 369 -25.10 -1.93 -2.34
N HIS A 370 -24.68 -0.88 -1.62
CA HIS A 370 -25.23 -0.43 -0.34
C HIS A 370 -26.76 -0.36 -0.28
N LEU A 371 -27.40 0.14 -1.35
CA LEU A 371 -28.86 0.26 -1.43
C LEU A 371 -29.59 -1.10 -1.37
N ASN A 372 -28.87 -2.19 -1.59
CA ASN A 372 -29.34 -3.57 -1.49
C ASN A 372 -28.71 -4.31 -0.30
N CYS A 373 -28.15 -3.62 0.71
CA CYS A 373 -27.52 -4.26 1.86
C CYS A 373 -28.43 -5.30 2.56
N SER A 374 -29.75 -5.11 2.53
CA SER A 374 -30.74 -6.00 3.13
C SER A 374 -30.83 -7.35 2.41
N TYR A 375 -30.60 -7.39 1.11
CA TYR A 375 -30.53 -8.63 0.34
C TYR A 375 -29.39 -9.53 0.84
N TYR A 376 -28.24 -8.91 1.14
CA TYR A 376 -27.06 -9.61 1.63
C TYR A 376 -27.08 -9.88 3.13
N ASP A 377 -27.93 -9.20 3.90
CA ASP A 377 -27.84 -9.08 5.36
C ASP A 377 -26.50 -8.46 5.81
N VAL A 378 -26.14 -7.30 5.23
CA VAL A 378 -24.89 -6.59 5.55
C VAL A 378 -25.11 -5.12 5.92
N CYS A 379 -26.36 -4.69 6.15
CA CYS A 379 -26.61 -3.32 6.61
C CYS A 379 -25.97 -3.06 7.98
N ASP A 380 -25.53 -1.81 8.24
CA ASP A 380 -24.74 -1.45 9.43
C ASP A 380 -23.48 -2.34 9.57
N LEU A 381 -22.78 -2.60 8.45
CA LEU A 381 -21.65 -3.52 8.42
C LEU A 381 -20.60 -3.17 9.48
N THR A 382 -20.12 -1.91 9.49
CA THR A 382 -19.11 -1.44 10.45
C THR A 382 -19.56 -1.64 11.89
N GLY A 383 -20.82 -1.30 12.23
CA GLY A 383 -21.36 -1.49 13.57
C GLY A 383 -21.44 -2.97 13.97
N ARG A 384 -21.89 -3.84 13.06
CA ARG A 384 -21.97 -5.29 13.29
C ARG A 384 -20.59 -5.90 13.53
N LEU A 385 -19.62 -5.58 12.68
CA LEU A 385 -18.24 -6.05 12.81
C LEU A 385 -17.62 -5.56 14.12
N THR A 386 -17.81 -4.28 14.45
CA THR A 386 -17.28 -3.68 15.68
C THR A 386 -17.84 -4.33 16.94
N ARG A 387 -19.13 -4.68 16.95
CA ARG A 387 -19.75 -5.40 18.08
C ARG A 387 -19.27 -6.84 18.22
N ALA A 388 -19.04 -7.52 17.10
CA ALA A 388 -18.63 -8.92 17.10
C ALA A 388 -17.13 -9.10 17.40
N ALA A 389 -16.28 -8.30 16.77
CA ALA A 389 -14.83 -8.44 16.85
C ALA A 389 -14.19 -7.66 18.01
N LEU A 390 -14.89 -6.68 18.58
CA LEU A 390 -14.40 -5.81 19.63
C LEU A 390 -15.48 -5.54 20.70
N PRO A 391 -15.93 -6.58 21.44
CA PRO A 391 -17.07 -6.47 22.34
C PRO A 391 -16.75 -5.77 23.66
N ILE A 392 -15.48 -5.66 24.05
CA ILE A 392 -15.06 -5.08 25.34
C ILE A 392 -14.69 -3.62 25.14
N THR A 393 -15.21 -2.73 25.99
CA THR A 393 -14.81 -1.32 26.06
C THR A 393 -14.50 -0.97 27.51
N HIS A 394 -13.35 -0.34 27.75
CA HIS A 394 -12.83 0.02 29.06
C HIS A 394 -12.27 1.44 29.01
N THR A 395 -12.64 2.28 29.98
CA THR A 395 -12.22 3.68 30.04
C THR A 395 -11.12 3.82 31.08
N CYS A 396 -9.91 4.21 30.65
CA CYS A 396 -8.79 4.43 31.56
C CYS A 396 -8.94 5.77 32.31
N ASP A 397 -9.35 6.82 31.59
CA ASP A 397 -9.59 8.17 32.11
C ASP A 397 -10.54 8.96 31.17
N ALA A 398 -10.59 10.28 31.30
CA ALA A 398 -11.44 11.14 30.46
C ALA A 398 -11.02 11.20 28.97
N THR A 399 -9.78 10.83 28.63
CA THR A 399 -9.20 10.99 27.30
C THR A 399 -8.81 9.68 26.64
N HIS A 400 -8.72 8.57 27.38
CA HIS A 400 -8.23 7.28 26.92
C HIS A 400 -9.28 6.18 27.10
N THR A 401 -9.66 5.56 25.99
CA THR A 401 -10.58 4.41 25.99
C THR A 401 -9.97 3.24 25.24
N VAL A 402 -9.94 2.07 25.85
CA VAL A 402 -9.54 0.81 25.23
C VAL A 402 -10.77 0.07 24.73
N ARG A 403 -10.77 -0.31 23.45
CA ARG A 403 -11.76 -1.20 22.84
C ARG A 403 -11.05 -2.45 22.35
N THR A 404 -11.44 -3.62 22.83
CA THR A 404 -10.66 -4.85 22.62
C THR A 404 -11.52 -6.06 22.34
N GLN A 405 -10.92 -7.02 21.65
CA GLN A 405 -11.51 -8.32 21.40
C GLN A 405 -11.50 -9.20 22.65
N ALA A 406 -10.38 -9.25 23.39
CA ALA A 406 -10.15 -10.32 24.35
C ALA A 406 -9.20 -9.98 25.51
N LEU A 407 -8.74 -8.72 25.70
CA LEU A 407 -7.91 -8.41 26.86
C LEU A 407 -8.66 -8.72 28.16
N THR A 408 -7.93 -9.31 29.11
CA THR A 408 -8.40 -9.55 30.48
C THR A 408 -8.46 -8.26 31.29
N SER A 409 -9.13 -8.28 32.45
CA SER A 409 -9.17 -7.11 33.35
C SER A 409 -7.77 -6.67 33.77
N ASP A 410 -6.89 -7.62 34.13
CA ASP A 410 -5.52 -7.31 34.54
C ASP A 410 -4.68 -6.72 33.39
N GLU A 411 -4.87 -7.23 32.16
CA GLU A 411 -4.24 -6.67 30.97
C GLU A 411 -4.75 -5.25 30.68
N LEU A 412 -6.06 -4.99 30.84
CA LEU A 412 -6.65 -3.66 30.69
C LEU A 412 -6.07 -2.66 31.70
N ASP A 413 -6.00 -3.04 32.97
CA ASP A 413 -5.41 -2.20 34.03
C ASP A 413 -3.93 -1.90 33.74
N ALA A 414 -3.18 -2.92 33.29
CA ALA A 414 -1.77 -2.76 32.92
C ALA A 414 -1.59 -1.82 31.70
N VAL A 415 -2.46 -1.94 30.69
CA VAL A 415 -2.46 -1.04 29.53
C VAL A 415 -2.79 0.39 29.94
N CYS A 416 -3.82 0.60 30.76
CA CYS A 416 -4.15 1.94 31.26
C CYS A 416 -2.98 2.56 32.05
N ALA A 417 -2.37 1.80 32.98
CA ALA A 417 -1.21 2.28 33.72
C ALA A 417 -0.02 2.60 32.80
N ASN A 418 0.18 1.82 31.74
CA ASN A 418 1.25 2.02 30.77
C ASN A 418 1.05 3.31 29.95
N LEU A 419 -0.15 3.57 29.45
CA LEU A 419 -0.49 4.79 28.69
C LEU A 419 -0.32 6.04 29.57
N LEU A 420 -0.93 6.04 30.75
CA LEU A 420 -0.87 7.16 31.69
C LEU A 420 0.55 7.45 32.19
N GLY A 421 1.42 6.45 32.21
CA GLY A 421 2.84 6.63 32.55
C GLY A 421 3.69 7.16 31.38
N GLN A 422 3.27 6.93 30.14
CA GLN A 422 4.00 7.40 28.96
C GLN A 422 3.76 8.89 28.71
N ASP A 423 2.59 9.43 29.06
CA ASP A 423 2.28 10.86 28.96
C ASP A 423 3.38 11.75 29.59
N PRO A 424 3.66 11.67 30.90
CA PRO A 424 4.70 12.50 31.50
C PRO A 424 6.11 12.13 31.02
N TYR A 425 6.35 10.91 30.53
CA TYR A 425 7.63 10.56 29.92
C TYR A 425 7.86 11.35 28.63
N PHE A 426 6.84 11.37 27.76
CA PHE A 426 6.87 12.08 26.49
C PHE A 426 6.99 13.59 26.70
N ASP A 427 6.15 14.16 27.58
CA ASP A 427 6.14 15.60 27.85
C ASP A 427 7.52 16.09 28.33
N ASN A 428 8.17 15.33 29.22
CA ASN A 428 9.52 15.64 29.70
C ASN A 428 10.59 15.53 28.60
N LEU A 429 10.41 14.62 27.64
CA LEU A 429 11.35 14.41 26.55
C LEU A 429 11.28 15.55 25.53
N VAL A 430 10.08 15.92 25.10
CA VAL A 430 9.85 16.89 24.03
C VAL A 430 9.70 18.32 24.54
N LYS A 431 9.52 18.49 25.86
CA LYS A 431 9.37 19.78 26.54
C LYS A 431 8.26 20.62 25.90
N ASP A 432 7.07 20.03 25.80
CA ASP A 432 5.88 20.76 25.36
C ASP A 432 5.36 21.69 26.47
N ASP A 433 4.55 22.67 26.05
CA ASP A 433 3.84 23.59 26.95
C ASP A 433 2.34 23.22 27.04
N GLY A 434 2.00 21.95 26.78
CA GLY A 434 0.65 21.44 26.62
C GLY A 434 0.22 21.24 25.15
N PRO A 435 -1.03 20.79 24.91
CA PRO A 435 -1.52 20.46 23.58
C PRO A 435 -1.47 21.63 22.60
N ILE A 436 -1.19 21.34 21.32
CA ILE A 436 -1.11 22.38 20.28
C ILE A 436 -2.46 23.13 20.16
N PRO A 437 -2.46 24.47 20.29
CA PRO A 437 -3.69 25.24 20.22
C PRO A 437 -4.40 25.14 18.86
N GLY A 438 -5.73 24.96 18.93
CA GLY A 438 -6.62 24.96 17.78
C GLY A 438 -6.72 23.62 17.04
N GLN A 439 -6.34 22.51 17.69
CA GLN A 439 -6.54 21.15 17.19
C GLN A 439 -7.41 20.30 18.13
N TYR A 440 -8.16 19.38 17.55
CA TYR A 440 -9.03 18.42 18.23
C TYR A 440 -8.38 17.03 18.26
N VAL A 441 -7.23 16.94 18.94
CA VAL A 441 -6.50 15.68 19.20
C VAL A 441 -6.54 15.41 20.71
N SER A 442 -7.75 15.49 21.27
CA SER A 442 -7.97 15.54 22.72
C SER A 442 -8.19 14.18 23.38
N THR A 443 -8.66 13.20 22.60
CA THR A 443 -8.99 11.84 23.05
C THR A 443 -8.33 10.80 22.15
N LEU A 444 -8.13 9.58 22.67
CA LEU A 444 -7.66 8.43 21.92
C LEU A 444 -8.53 7.20 22.21
N GLN A 445 -8.96 6.53 21.15
CA GLN A 445 -9.45 5.16 21.24
C GLN A 445 -8.33 4.18 20.88
N LEU A 446 -7.91 3.37 21.85
CA LEU A 446 -6.98 2.27 21.63
C LEU A 446 -7.78 1.02 21.23
N VAL A 447 -7.56 0.49 20.02
CA VAL A 447 -8.21 -0.71 19.52
C VAL A 447 -7.23 -1.88 19.52
N VAL A 448 -7.60 -2.98 20.18
CA VAL A 448 -6.71 -4.15 20.33
C VAL A 448 -7.43 -5.44 19.91
N PHE A 449 -7.03 -5.99 18.77
CA PHE A 449 -7.46 -7.32 18.31
C PHE A 449 -6.71 -8.44 19.04
N ALA A 450 -7.33 -9.61 19.15
CA ALA A 450 -6.77 -10.75 19.89
C ALA A 450 -5.54 -11.37 19.19
N SER A 451 -5.40 -11.16 17.88
CA SER A 451 -4.28 -11.68 17.10
C SER A 451 -4.05 -10.87 15.83
N ARG A 452 -2.89 -11.10 15.17
CA ARG A 452 -2.61 -10.55 13.83
C ARG A 452 -3.66 -10.99 12.80
N ALA A 453 -4.13 -12.24 12.89
CA ALA A 453 -5.13 -12.76 11.96
C ALA A 453 -6.47 -12.01 12.11
N ASP A 454 -6.88 -11.71 13.34
CA ASP A 454 -8.08 -10.90 13.59
C ASP A 454 -7.89 -9.45 13.11
N TYR A 455 -6.72 -8.86 13.35
CA TYR A 455 -6.40 -7.53 12.82
C TYR A 455 -6.50 -7.49 11.29
N GLN A 456 -5.89 -8.45 10.60
CA GLN A 456 -5.95 -8.56 9.14
C GLN A 456 -7.38 -8.79 8.61
N THR A 457 -8.19 -9.52 9.38
CA THR A 457 -9.57 -9.87 9.02
C THR A 457 -10.54 -8.70 9.21
N TYR A 458 -10.44 -7.97 10.32
CA TYR A 458 -11.46 -7.01 10.74
C TYR A 458 -11.06 -5.54 10.57
N ALA A 459 -9.79 -5.17 10.77
CA ALA A 459 -9.41 -3.77 10.94
C ALA A 459 -9.66 -2.94 9.66
N GLY A 460 -9.36 -3.50 8.48
CA GLY A 460 -9.62 -2.83 7.21
C GLY A 460 -11.10 -2.54 6.98
N ALA A 461 -11.99 -3.48 7.32
CA ALA A 461 -13.43 -3.33 7.14
C ALA A 461 -14.08 -2.41 8.18
N ILE A 462 -13.54 -2.36 9.41
CA ILE A 462 -14.08 -1.51 10.49
C ILE A 462 -13.57 -0.07 10.37
N PHE A 463 -12.26 0.10 10.17
CA PHE A 463 -11.58 1.39 10.30
C PHE A 463 -11.01 1.94 8.99
N GLY A 464 -11.11 1.19 7.88
CA GLY A 464 -10.54 1.61 6.60
C GLY A 464 -9.02 1.69 6.63
N VAL A 465 -8.34 0.72 7.24
CA VAL A 465 -6.88 0.73 7.34
C VAL A 465 -6.22 -0.40 6.57
N SER A 466 -4.99 -0.15 6.13
CA SER A 466 -4.10 -1.24 5.72
C SER A 466 -3.75 -2.10 6.92
N THR A 467 -3.66 -3.41 6.72
CA THR A 467 -3.29 -4.39 7.76
C THR A 467 -1.92 -5.04 7.53
N ASP A 468 -1.18 -4.51 6.56
CA ASP A 468 0.21 -4.86 6.26
C ASP A 468 1.17 -3.93 7.03
N ASN A 469 1.07 -3.99 8.36
CA ASN A 469 1.88 -3.24 9.32
C ASN A 469 1.77 -3.91 10.72
N GLY A 470 2.53 -3.39 11.70
CA GLY A 470 2.48 -3.81 13.10
C GLY A 470 1.35 -3.18 13.93
N GLY A 471 0.69 -2.18 13.37
CA GLY A 471 -0.23 -1.29 14.05
C GLY A 471 -0.41 -0.07 13.16
N ILE A 472 -1.46 0.70 13.43
CA ILE A 472 -1.66 1.95 12.72
C ILE A 472 -2.45 2.95 13.56
N THR A 473 -2.02 4.21 13.51
CA THR A 473 -2.68 5.34 14.16
C THR A 473 -3.39 6.22 13.14
N LEU A 474 -4.69 6.39 13.34
CA LEU A 474 -5.54 7.33 12.62
C LEU A 474 -5.63 8.62 13.41
N THR A 475 -4.89 9.65 13.00
CA THR A 475 -4.93 10.98 13.65
C THR A 475 -6.14 11.81 13.22
N GLY A 476 -6.71 11.49 12.05
CA GLY A 476 -7.93 12.10 11.53
C GLY A 476 -7.73 13.53 11.01
N ASP A 477 -8.81 14.32 11.05
CA ASP A 477 -8.77 15.76 10.72
C ASP A 477 -8.71 16.55 12.03
N PRO A 478 -7.53 17.05 12.44
CA PRO A 478 -7.40 17.74 13.71
C PRO A 478 -8.11 19.09 13.73
N SER A 479 -8.64 19.59 12.62
CA SER A 479 -9.47 20.81 12.60
C SER A 479 -10.96 20.52 12.86
N ASP A 480 -11.39 19.26 12.81
CA ASP A 480 -12.77 18.84 13.04
C ASP A 480 -13.05 18.66 14.54
N PRO A 481 -14.03 19.37 15.14
CA PRO A 481 -14.45 19.14 16.52
C PRO A 481 -14.93 17.72 16.82
N ALA A 482 -15.32 16.96 15.80
CA ALA A 482 -15.72 15.55 15.91
C ALA A 482 -14.56 14.57 15.71
N ASN A 483 -13.32 15.05 15.56
CA ASN A 483 -12.15 14.20 15.38
C ASN A 483 -11.99 13.23 16.56
N GLN A 484 -11.74 11.96 16.24
CA GLN A 484 -11.52 10.90 17.21
C GLN A 484 -10.33 10.07 16.75
N PRO A 485 -9.12 10.42 17.22
CA PRO A 485 -7.94 9.61 16.97
C PRO A 485 -8.11 8.16 17.43
N VAL A 486 -7.63 7.22 16.63
CA VAL A 486 -7.70 5.78 16.92
C VAL A 486 -6.34 5.13 16.67
N ALA A 487 -5.79 4.42 17.65
CA ALA A 487 -4.61 3.58 17.46
C ALA A 487 -5.03 2.11 17.45
N ILE A 488 -4.74 1.39 16.37
CA ILE A 488 -5.29 0.07 16.07
C ILE A 488 -4.16 -0.95 15.99
N MET A 489 -4.18 -1.94 16.89
CA MET A 489 -3.11 -2.92 17.08
C MET A 489 -3.66 -4.31 17.38
N TYR A 490 -2.77 -5.26 17.66
CA TYR A 490 -3.12 -6.63 18.02
C TYR A 490 -2.17 -7.24 19.05
N GLN A 491 -2.64 -8.26 19.75
CA GLN A 491 -1.79 -9.07 20.62
C GLN A 491 -0.93 -10.04 19.83
N LYS A 492 0.34 -10.16 20.23
CA LYS A 492 1.23 -11.22 19.82
C LYS A 492 0.98 -12.50 20.60
N ASN A 493 1.35 -13.61 19.98
CA ASN A 493 1.45 -14.91 20.64
C ASN A 493 2.73 -15.09 21.47
N VAL A 494 3.64 -14.11 21.43
CA VAL A 494 4.90 -14.11 22.20
C VAL A 494 4.94 -12.88 23.11
N ASP A 495 5.56 -13.03 24.27
CA ASP A 495 5.90 -11.92 25.15
C ASP A 495 7.33 -11.45 24.84
N ASP A 496 7.43 -10.30 24.19
CA ASP A 496 8.66 -9.58 23.88
C ASP A 496 8.75 -8.26 24.67
N GLY A 497 8.10 -8.20 25.84
CA GLY A 497 8.15 -7.09 26.77
C GLY A 497 7.22 -5.93 26.44
N PHE A 498 6.26 -6.11 25.52
CA PHE A 498 5.16 -5.17 25.33
C PHE A 498 4.05 -5.46 26.35
N THR A 499 3.48 -4.41 26.94
CA THR A 499 2.36 -4.55 27.88
C THR A 499 1.20 -5.31 27.22
N ALA A 500 0.71 -6.34 27.91
CA ALA A 500 -0.33 -7.26 27.41
C ALA A 500 -0.02 -7.90 26.04
N ARG A 501 1.26 -8.01 25.67
CA ARG A 501 1.74 -8.50 24.37
C ARG A 501 1.20 -7.70 23.18
N ILE A 502 0.76 -6.46 23.39
CA ILE A 502 0.23 -5.61 22.31
C ILE A 502 1.41 -5.11 21.47
N TRP A 503 1.52 -5.62 20.25
CA TRP A 503 2.61 -5.22 19.36
C TRP A 503 2.53 -3.71 19.09
N ASN A 504 3.68 -3.05 19.13
CA ASN A 504 3.83 -1.62 18.88
C ASN A 504 3.04 -0.68 19.81
N LEU A 505 2.57 -1.13 20.99
CA LEU A 505 1.75 -0.30 21.89
C LEU A 505 2.30 1.11 22.11
N ASN A 506 3.54 1.20 22.60
CA ASN A 506 4.16 2.48 22.92
C ASN A 506 4.59 3.27 21.68
N HIS A 507 4.83 2.58 20.57
CA HIS A 507 5.15 3.19 19.28
C HIS A 507 3.92 3.90 18.70
N GLU A 508 2.80 3.20 18.55
CA GLU A 508 1.54 3.78 18.05
C GLU A 508 1.00 4.86 18.98
N TYR A 509 1.15 4.67 20.29
CA TYR A 509 0.75 5.71 21.24
C TYR A 509 1.60 6.99 21.08
N THR A 510 2.88 6.85 20.72
CA THR A 510 3.74 8.01 20.44
C THR A 510 3.24 8.80 19.24
N HIS A 511 2.71 8.16 18.19
CA HIS A 511 2.14 8.88 17.05
C HIS A 511 0.96 9.77 17.44
N PHE A 512 0.13 9.32 18.39
CA PHE A 512 -0.93 10.17 18.96
C PHE A 512 -0.35 11.36 19.74
N LEU A 513 0.67 11.13 20.57
CA LEU A 513 1.32 12.18 21.36
C LEU A 513 2.04 13.22 20.46
N ASP A 514 2.75 12.76 19.44
CA ASP A 514 3.43 13.61 18.44
C ASP A 514 2.42 14.49 17.69
N ALA A 515 1.29 13.93 17.26
CA ALA A 515 0.20 14.69 16.63
C ALA A 515 -0.48 15.70 17.58
N ARG A 516 -0.45 15.45 18.89
CA ARG A 516 -1.07 16.31 19.91
C ARG A 516 -0.16 17.45 20.36
N TYR A 517 1.14 17.19 20.50
CA TYR A 517 2.08 18.06 21.20
C TYR A 517 3.19 18.63 20.30
N ASP A 518 3.53 17.98 19.20
CA ASP A 518 4.72 18.33 18.41
C ASP A 518 4.39 18.76 16.97
N MET A 519 3.48 18.07 16.27
CA MET A 519 3.25 18.30 14.84
C MET A 519 1.84 18.82 14.51
N LYS A 520 1.72 20.11 14.22
CA LYS A 520 0.44 20.77 13.91
C LYS A 520 -0.07 20.44 12.52
N GLY A 521 -1.34 20.10 12.40
CA GLY A 521 -2.00 19.76 11.13
C GLY A 521 -2.24 18.27 10.97
N ASP A 522 -2.84 17.90 9.83
CA ASP A 522 -3.09 16.49 9.49
C ASP A 522 -1.82 15.78 9.01
N PHE A 523 -1.90 14.45 8.83
CA PHE A 523 -0.75 13.65 8.41
C PHE A 523 -0.16 14.07 7.05
N ALA A 524 -0.97 14.63 6.14
CA ALA A 524 -0.48 15.09 4.85
C ALA A 524 0.35 16.37 4.98
N GLN A 525 0.00 17.25 5.93
CA GLN A 525 0.82 18.40 6.29
C GLN A 525 2.11 17.96 7.00
N GLN A 526 2.00 17.02 7.94
CA GLN A 526 3.13 16.44 8.69
C GLN A 526 4.19 15.79 7.79
N THR A 527 3.77 15.22 6.66
CA THR A 527 4.66 14.55 5.69
C THR A 527 4.92 15.39 4.44
N SER A 528 4.66 16.70 4.49
CA SER A 528 4.91 17.62 3.37
C SER A 528 6.40 17.87 3.10
N VAL A 529 7.26 17.49 4.05
CA VAL A 529 8.73 17.49 3.96
C VAL A 529 9.26 16.10 4.40
N PRO A 530 10.53 15.76 4.14
CA PRO A 530 11.15 14.49 4.56
C PRO A 530 11.30 14.27 6.08
N ASP A 531 10.17 14.18 6.80
CA ASP A 531 10.09 14.07 8.27
C ASP A 531 9.99 12.64 8.80
N VAL A 532 10.12 11.60 7.96
CA VAL A 532 9.95 10.20 8.42
C VAL A 532 11.01 9.79 9.45
N TRP A 533 12.21 10.38 9.40
CA TRP A 533 13.23 10.15 10.45
C TRP A 533 12.77 10.65 11.83
N TRP A 534 11.92 11.68 11.87
CA TRP A 534 11.32 12.20 13.09
C TRP A 534 10.10 11.36 13.46
N ILE A 535 9.09 11.26 12.59
CA ILE A 535 7.80 10.59 12.90
C ILE A 535 8.04 9.15 13.40
N GLU A 536 8.72 8.33 12.59
CA GLU A 536 8.94 6.92 12.95
C GLU A 536 10.12 6.75 13.92
N GLY A 537 11.15 7.59 13.79
CA GLY A 537 12.30 7.54 14.69
C GLY A 537 11.99 7.96 16.12
N LEU A 538 11.13 8.97 16.31
CA LEU A 538 10.62 9.38 17.63
C LEU A 538 9.78 8.27 18.24
N ALA A 539 8.86 7.68 17.47
CA ALA A 539 8.00 6.60 17.95
C ALA A 539 8.81 5.39 18.43
N GLU A 540 9.85 5.00 17.69
CA GLU A 540 10.78 3.96 18.15
C GLU A 540 11.58 4.41 19.37
N TYR A 541 12.12 5.64 19.35
CA TYR A 541 12.96 6.14 20.44
C TYR A 541 12.20 6.23 21.78
N VAL A 542 10.96 6.71 21.74
CA VAL A 542 10.06 6.77 22.90
C VAL A 542 9.67 5.35 23.32
N SER A 543 9.29 4.48 22.40
CA SER A 543 8.89 3.09 22.71
C SER A 543 9.98 2.35 23.48
N TYR A 544 11.20 2.28 22.94
CA TYR A 544 12.32 1.59 23.59
C TYR A 544 12.78 2.30 24.86
N GLY A 545 12.85 3.64 24.84
CA GLY A 545 13.29 4.44 25.99
C GLY A 545 12.36 4.33 27.19
N TYR A 546 11.04 4.45 26.97
CA TYR A 546 10.02 4.33 28.01
C TYR A 546 9.96 2.93 28.61
N ARG A 547 10.08 1.90 27.77
CA ARG A 547 10.13 0.49 28.20
C ARG A 547 11.46 0.12 28.85
N GLY A 548 12.50 0.94 28.68
CA GLY A 548 13.84 0.67 29.21
C GLY A 548 14.55 -0.50 28.54
N ILE A 549 14.27 -0.76 27.26
CA ILE A 549 14.80 -1.89 26.49
C ILE A 549 15.75 -1.37 25.40
N THR A 550 16.81 -2.11 25.11
CA THR A 550 17.73 -1.80 24.00
C THR A 550 17.11 -2.24 22.68
N ASP A 551 17.12 -1.36 21.68
CA ASP A 551 16.86 -1.76 20.30
C ASP A 551 18.11 -2.47 19.73
N GLU A 552 18.16 -3.79 19.88
CA GLU A 552 19.28 -4.62 19.42
C GLU A 552 19.46 -4.56 17.90
N GLN A 553 18.38 -4.38 17.15
CA GLN A 553 18.44 -4.26 15.69
C GLN A 553 19.11 -2.94 15.31
N ALA A 554 18.69 -1.82 15.89
CA ALA A 554 19.32 -0.52 15.67
C ALA A 554 20.80 -0.52 16.07
N VAL A 555 21.15 -1.12 17.22
CA VAL A 555 22.57 -1.25 17.63
C VAL A 555 23.38 -2.07 16.62
N THR A 556 22.79 -3.14 16.08
CA THR A 556 23.44 -3.94 15.02
C THR A 556 23.60 -3.16 13.72
N GLU A 557 22.58 -2.41 13.31
CA GLU A 557 22.64 -1.56 12.11
C GLU A 557 23.66 -0.42 12.27
N ALA A 558 23.78 0.16 13.46
CA ALA A 558 24.77 1.21 13.74
C ALA A 558 26.20 0.76 13.40
N GLY A 559 26.55 -0.49 13.75
CA GLY A 559 27.86 -1.07 13.46
C GLY A 559 28.16 -1.24 11.95
N LYS A 560 27.16 -1.08 11.07
CA LYS A 560 27.35 -1.15 9.61
C LYS A 560 27.68 0.19 8.97
N HIS A 561 27.42 1.31 9.65
CA HIS A 561 27.67 2.66 9.12
C HIS A 561 27.04 2.89 7.73
N THR A 562 25.85 2.31 7.49
CA THR A 562 25.22 2.28 6.16
C THR A 562 24.80 3.67 5.67
N TYR A 563 24.27 4.52 6.56
CA TYR A 563 23.73 5.83 6.20
C TYR A 563 24.39 6.96 6.98
N ARG A 564 24.63 8.08 6.29
CA ARG A 564 24.94 9.36 6.94
C ARG A 564 23.68 9.98 7.51
N LEU A 565 23.81 10.79 8.57
CA LEU A 565 22.67 11.48 9.18
C LEU A 565 21.91 12.36 8.16
N SER A 566 22.64 13.10 7.32
CA SER A 566 22.07 13.91 6.23
C SER A 566 21.24 13.10 5.23
N THR A 567 21.52 11.80 5.07
CA THR A 567 20.70 10.90 4.24
C THR A 567 19.41 10.51 4.95
N LEU A 568 19.46 10.31 6.26
CA LEU A 568 18.29 9.97 7.08
C LEU A 568 17.31 11.16 7.18
N PHE A 569 17.84 12.37 7.27
CA PHE A 569 17.05 13.62 7.16
C PHE A 569 16.30 13.80 5.83
N GLN A 570 16.50 12.92 4.85
CA GLN A 570 15.79 12.94 3.58
C GLN A 570 14.84 11.73 3.44
N ASN A 571 14.57 11.02 4.53
CA ASN A 571 13.67 9.87 4.53
C ASN A 571 12.23 10.29 4.24
N THR A 572 11.62 9.59 3.30
CA THR A 572 10.19 9.55 3.04
C THR A 572 9.77 8.10 2.93
N TYR A 573 8.49 7.77 3.17
CA TYR A 573 8.01 6.40 2.99
C TYR A 573 8.19 5.86 1.56
N ALA A 574 8.38 6.75 0.58
CA ALA A 574 8.61 6.37 -0.81
C ALA A 574 10.08 6.01 -1.12
N ASN A 575 11.04 6.44 -0.29
CA ASN A 575 12.47 6.27 -0.55
C ASN A 575 13.24 5.49 0.53
N SER A 576 12.53 4.95 1.53
CA SER A 576 13.07 4.13 2.61
C SER A 576 12.46 2.73 2.61
N ASP A 577 13.25 1.76 3.07
CA ASP A 577 12.77 0.44 3.46
C ASP A 577 12.51 0.40 4.97
N VAL A 578 12.03 -0.73 5.49
CA VAL A 578 11.76 -0.92 6.93
C VAL A 578 12.99 -0.60 7.79
N THR A 579 14.18 -1.03 7.36
CA THR A 579 15.41 -0.85 8.15
C THR A 579 15.81 0.62 8.23
N ARG A 580 15.70 1.35 7.11
CA ARG A 580 16.00 2.78 7.02
C ARG A 580 14.94 3.63 7.72
N THR A 581 13.68 3.22 7.69
CA THR A 581 12.56 3.92 8.35
C THR A 581 12.66 3.80 9.87
N TYR A 582 12.75 2.57 10.40
CA TYR A 582 12.58 2.31 11.83
C TYR A 582 13.93 2.25 12.58
N PRO A 583 14.80 1.23 12.44
CA PRO A 583 16.11 1.21 13.11
C PRO A 583 16.99 2.44 12.87
N TRP A 584 17.13 2.89 11.62
CA TRP A 584 17.93 4.09 11.34
C TRP A 584 17.23 5.39 11.71
N GLY A 585 15.90 5.44 11.64
CA GLY A 585 15.10 6.54 12.20
C GLY A 585 15.34 6.68 13.70
N TYR A 586 15.27 5.57 14.44
CA TYR A 586 15.60 5.50 15.87
C TYR A 586 17.01 6.04 16.16
N LEU A 587 18.02 5.60 15.42
CA LEU A 587 19.40 6.07 15.60
C LEU A 587 19.53 7.58 15.36
N ALA A 588 18.86 8.12 14.33
CA ALA A 588 18.86 9.54 14.05
C ALA A 588 18.17 10.35 15.14
N ALA A 589 16.95 9.95 15.54
CA ALA A 589 16.20 10.60 16.61
C ALA A 589 16.98 10.57 17.93
N ARG A 590 17.47 9.39 18.34
CA ARG A 590 18.26 9.21 19.55
C ARG A 590 19.51 10.08 19.58
N TYR A 591 20.31 10.06 18.51
CA TYR A 591 21.51 10.89 18.41
C TYR A 591 21.16 12.39 18.56
N MET A 592 20.11 12.84 17.89
CA MET A 592 19.69 14.24 17.97
C MET A 592 19.19 14.62 19.38
N PHE A 593 18.47 13.75 20.07
CA PHE A 593 18.07 13.98 21.46
C PHE A 593 19.25 14.00 22.44
N GLU A 594 20.21 13.08 22.27
CA GLU A 594 21.37 12.94 23.16
C GLU A 594 22.41 14.06 22.96
N GLN A 595 22.73 14.36 21.70
CA GLN A 595 23.85 15.25 21.36
C GLN A 595 23.41 16.66 20.99
N HIS A 596 22.23 16.82 20.38
CA HIS A 596 21.77 18.09 19.80
C HIS A 596 20.33 18.50 20.22
N PRO A 597 19.96 18.42 21.52
CA PRO A 597 18.58 18.67 21.95
C PRO A 597 18.09 20.09 21.64
N THR A 598 19.00 21.07 21.54
CA THR A 598 18.65 22.45 21.16
C THR A 598 18.12 22.52 19.72
N ASP A 599 18.67 21.73 18.80
CA ASP A 599 18.20 21.71 17.41
C ASP A 599 16.85 20.99 17.28
N ILE A 600 16.60 19.94 18.09
CA ILE A 600 15.27 19.34 18.22
C ILE A 600 14.25 20.40 18.65
N GLN A 601 14.55 21.18 19.69
CA GLN A 601 13.63 22.22 20.17
C GLN A 601 13.41 23.33 19.13
N ARG A 602 14.43 23.70 18.35
CA ARG A 602 14.29 24.65 17.24
C ARG A 602 13.37 24.12 16.13
N MET A 603 13.46 22.84 15.82
CA MET A 603 12.58 22.17 14.86
C MET A 603 11.14 22.09 15.38
N LEU A 604 10.95 21.60 16.61
CA LEU A 604 9.63 21.48 17.23
C LEU A 604 8.90 22.82 17.36
N ALA A 605 9.62 23.90 17.68
CA ALA A 605 9.03 25.24 17.69
C ALA A 605 8.40 25.66 16.34
N ARG A 606 8.87 25.09 15.23
CA ARG A 606 8.30 25.29 13.89
C ARG A 606 7.14 24.33 13.61
N PHE A 607 7.29 23.05 13.93
CA PHE A 607 6.24 22.05 13.72
C PHE A 607 4.97 22.33 14.54
N ARG A 608 5.11 22.80 15.79
CA ARG A 608 3.99 23.16 16.66
C ARG A 608 3.14 24.32 16.13
N VAL A 609 3.67 25.11 15.20
CA VAL A 609 2.93 26.19 14.52
C VAL A 609 2.60 25.87 13.05
N GLY A 610 2.91 24.66 12.59
CA GLY A 610 2.66 24.20 11.22
C GLY A 610 3.65 24.74 10.17
N ASP A 611 4.79 25.30 10.60
CA ASP A 611 5.86 25.78 9.72
C ASP A 611 6.80 24.63 9.34
N TYR A 612 6.31 23.66 8.57
CA TYR A 612 7.10 22.49 8.15
C TYR A 612 8.30 22.85 7.29
N ALA A 613 8.18 23.85 6.41
CA ALA A 613 9.32 24.34 5.63
C ALA A 613 10.42 24.94 6.53
N GLY A 614 10.03 25.70 7.57
CA GLY A 614 10.96 26.23 8.56
C GLY A 614 11.60 25.14 9.43
N GLY A 615 10.83 24.13 9.83
CA GLY A 615 11.37 22.97 10.57
C GLY A 615 12.33 22.14 9.71
N TYR A 616 11.95 21.86 8.46
CA TYR A 616 12.80 21.22 7.45
C TYR A 616 14.12 21.97 7.25
N ALA A 617 14.10 23.31 7.23
CA ALA A 617 15.30 24.12 7.08
C ALA A 617 16.31 23.91 8.21
N VAL A 618 15.86 23.58 9.44
CA VAL A 618 16.76 23.31 10.59
C VAL A 618 17.69 22.14 10.27
N TYR A 619 17.18 21.05 9.72
CA TYR A 619 18.01 19.86 9.48
C TYR A 619 18.54 19.77 8.04
N SER A 620 17.80 20.27 7.04
CA SER A 620 18.23 20.21 5.64
C SER A 620 19.27 21.27 5.26
N SER A 621 19.21 22.45 5.89
CA SER A 621 19.99 23.62 5.47
C SER A 621 20.92 24.12 6.58
N ASP A 622 20.39 24.32 7.80
CA ASP A 622 21.22 24.75 8.91
C ASP A 622 22.19 23.62 9.26
N ILE A 623 21.71 22.46 9.71
CA ILE A 623 22.59 21.32 10.02
C ILE A 623 23.23 20.77 8.74
N ALA A 624 22.44 20.47 7.71
CA ALA A 624 22.89 19.85 6.46
C ALA A 624 23.80 18.63 6.74
N THR A 625 25.08 18.70 6.38
CA THR A 625 26.08 17.63 6.59
C THR A 625 26.97 17.85 7.81
N ARG A 626 26.78 18.92 8.59
CA ARG A 626 27.68 19.30 9.69
C ARG A 626 27.86 18.21 10.74
N TYR A 627 26.83 17.40 10.97
CA TYR A 627 26.82 16.34 11.98
C TYR A 627 27.14 14.96 11.41
N ASP A 628 27.40 14.80 10.10
CA ASP A 628 27.61 13.46 9.51
C ASP A 628 28.83 12.73 10.11
N ALA A 629 29.94 13.44 10.33
CA ALA A 629 31.16 12.84 10.90
C ALA A 629 31.02 12.54 12.40
N ASP A 630 30.32 13.40 13.14
CA ASP A 630 30.07 13.20 14.58
C ASP A 630 29.08 12.05 14.81
N PHE A 631 28.03 11.98 13.98
CA PHE A 631 27.10 10.85 13.96
C PHE A 631 27.82 9.53 13.66
N ASP A 632 28.69 9.48 12.66
CA ASP A 632 29.49 8.30 12.33
C ASP A 632 30.34 7.83 13.53
N GLN A 633 30.97 8.76 14.26
CA GLN A 633 31.69 8.45 15.49
C GLN A 633 30.76 7.96 16.61
N TRP A 634 29.60 8.58 16.78
CA TRP A 634 28.59 8.16 17.75
C TRP A 634 28.07 6.75 17.45
N LEU A 635 27.89 6.37 16.18
CA LEU A 635 27.50 5.01 15.78
C LEU A 635 28.53 3.97 16.22
N THR A 636 29.83 4.27 16.13
CA THR A 636 30.89 3.39 16.65
C THR A 636 30.73 3.17 18.17
N ALA A 637 30.47 4.24 18.93
CA ALA A 637 30.24 4.12 20.37
C ALA A 637 28.94 3.34 20.68
N CYS A 638 27.89 3.62 19.92
CA CYS A 638 26.59 2.95 20.01
C CYS A 638 26.74 1.43 19.83
N ALA A 639 27.39 1.00 18.75
CA ALA A 639 27.69 -0.40 18.45
C ALA A 639 28.65 -1.05 19.46
N ALA A 640 29.50 -0.26 20.12
CA ALA A 640 30.37 -0.71 21.20
C ALA A 640 29.67 -0.81 22.58
N GLY A 641 28.36 -0.59 22.64
CA GLY A 641 27.54 -0.76 23.85
C GLY A 641 27.12 0.54 24.53
N ALA A 642 27.48 1.71 24.03
CA ALA A 642 26.99 2.98 24.58
C ALA A 642 25.47 3.14 24.39
N CYS A 643 24.90 2.47 23.38
CA CYS A 643 23.46 2.45 23.14
C CYS A 643 22.71 1.38 23.95
N SER A 644 23.41 0.42 24.55
CA SER A 644 22.78 -0.57 25.41
C SER A 644 22.27 0.12 26.68
N THR A 645 21.05 -0.20 27.10
CA THR A 645 20.45 0.42 28.28
C THR A 645 21.33 0.17 29.51
N PRO A 646 21.93 1.20 30.13
CA PRO A 646 22.46 1.05 31.48
C PRO A 646 21.25 1.03 32.42
N GLY A 647 21.18 0.09 33.35
CA GLY A 647 20.14 0.12 34.38
C GLY A 647 20.06 1.52 35.02
N ARG A 648 18.96 2.24 34.79
CA ARG A 648 18.64 3.59 35.30
C ARG A 648 19.84 4.56 35.37
N ALA A 649 20.22 5.14 34.24
CA ALA A 649 21.08 6.33 34.24
C ALA A 649 20.68 7.30 33.10
N GLY A 650 19.60 8.05 33.31
CA GLY A 650 19.11 9.06 32.35
C GLY A 650 18.44 10.28 32.98
N LEU A 651 18.06 10.23 34.25
CA LEU A 651 17.77 11.43 35.05
C LEU A 651 19.05 11.80 35.79
N ARG A 652 19.94 12.57 35.14
CA ARG A 652 20.95 13.32 35.88
C ARG A 652 20.19 14.33 36.75
N ALA A 653 20.09 14.01 38.04
CA ALA A 653 19.64 14.93 39.07
C ALA A 653 20.36 16.27 38.88
N ALA A 654 19.58 17.34 38.78
CA ALA A 654 20.08 18.69 38.90
C ALA A 654 20.92 18.77 40.18
N SER A 655 22.20 19.08 40.02
CA SER A 655 23.15 19.26 41.10
C SER A 655 22.61 20.28 42.11
N ALA A 656 22.40 19.80 43.34
CA ALA A 656 22.06 20.60 44.49
C ALA A 656 23.05 21.76 44.66
N HIS A 657 22.56 22.99 44.58
CA HIS A 657 23.23 24.13 45.23
C HIS A 657 22.69 24.23 46.64
N ALA A 658 23.50 23.74 47.58
CA ALA A 658 23.30 23.96 48.99
C ALA A 658 23.32 25.47 49.27
N TRP A 659 22.18 25.98 49.72
CA TRP A 659 22.14 27.21 50.50
C TRP A 659 22.11 26.81 51.98
N THR A 660 23.05 27.36 52.74
CA THR A 660 23.07 27.36 54.20
C THR A 660 23.59 28.72 54.63
N PRO A 661 23.11 29.24 55.77
CA PRO A 661 21.76 29.69 56.09
C PRO A 661 21.53 31.17 55.72
#